data_AF-A0A560PJW3-F1
#
_entry.id   AF-A0A560PJW3-F1
#
_cell.length_a   1.000
_cell.length_b   1.000
_cell.length_c   1.000
_cell.angle_alpha   90.00
_cell.angle_beta   90.00
_cell.angle_gamma   90.00
#
_symmetry.space_group_name_H-M   'P 1'
#
loop_
_entity.id
_entity.type
_entity.pdbx_description
1 polymer ?
#
loop_
_entity_poly.entity_id
_entity_poly.type
_entity_poly.pdbx_seq_one_letter_code
_entity_poly.pdbx_strand_id
1 'polypeptide(L)'
;MAIPDALSQQRSTHRLLQPTVKSHLAYTLLCALVMMVMFSLLRVALLVYNRQMILDTPATTFVEAFANGLRFDLRLVVYLCVPLLLALFSARAMAARGFFRFWLTVTSSIALFLGLMEMDFYREFHQRLNGLVFQYVKEDPKTVMSMLWYGFPVVRYLLAWAGGTIILSLAFKGADRATRPRGPFSGGSIGTRQIAPWYGRVAVFIVCLLVAVVAARGTLRQGPPLRWGDVYTTDSNFANQLGLNGTLSLVAAAKSRMSEDRDNIWKATLEQPLAQQTVRDMLVLPDDKLVDTATAAVRRDYTPPADKTLPIKNVVVILMESMAGHSVGALGAPGNITPYLDKLSKEGLLFDRFFSNGTHTHQGMFATMACFPNLPGFEYLMQTPEGSHKLSGLPQLLSARDYDDVYVYNGDFAWDNQSGFFSSQGMTNFIGRNDFVNPVFSDPTWGVSDQDMFDRGLIELKARENGKPFYALLQTLSNHTPYALPTPLPVERVTDRGSLNEHLTAMRYSDWALGQFFEKARKEPYFKETLFVVVGDHGFGNERQITEMDLGRFNVPMLLIGPGVQEKFGQRNHTVGTQVDIVPTIMGRIGGQVRHQCWGRDLLNLPQGDTGFGVIKPSGSDQTTAIIQGDRILVLPKEKEMGPKMFRYELGANPRAEAIPDAPDSVQMKLKLESFLQTATKSLLDNTAGVVDGKPD
;
A
#
# COMPACT_ATOMS: atom_id res chain seq x y z
N MET A 1 36.19 85.83 -9.15
CA MET A 1 35.41 85.16 -8.08
C MET A 1 34.16 84.57 -8.73
N ALA A 2 34.20 83.27 -9.02
CA ALA A 2 33.06 82.51 -9.54
C ALA A 2 32.77 81.40 -8.54
N ILE A 3 31.52 81.35 -8.08
CA ILE A 3 31.04 80.41 -7.06
C ILE A 3 30.72 79.07 -7.75
N PRO A 4 31.26 77.94 -7.29
CA PRO A 4 30.86 76.61 -7.74
C PRO A 4 29.67 76.12 -6.90
N ASP A 5 28.62 75.61 -7.54
CA ASP A 5 27.76 74.50 -7.06
C ASP A 5 26.37 74.56 -7.71
N ALA A 6 26.25 73.92 -8.88
CA ALA A 6 24.95 73.61 -9.46
C ALA A 6 24.97 72.29 -10.24
N LEU A 7 25.75 71.29 -9.80
CA LEU A 7 25.77 69.95 -10.39
C LEU A 7 25.88 68.84 -9.34
N SER A 8 25.08 68.93 -8.27
CA SER A 8 24.95 67.85 -7.30
C SER A 8 23.57 67.85 -6.64
N GLN A 9 22.52 67.47 -7.39
CA GLN A 9 21.27 66.95 -6.81
C GLN A 9 20.28 66.39 -7.85
N GLN A 10 20.72 65.49 -8.72
CA GLN A 10 19.81 64.62 -9.47
C GLN A 10 20.27 63.16 -9.39
N ARG A 11 20.30 62.61 -8.17
CA ARG A 11 20.08 61.17 -7.97
C ARG A 11 18.62 60.99 -7.60
N SER A 12 17.84 60.50 -8.56
CA SER A 12 16.48 60.02 -8.37
C SER A 12 16.47 58.95 -7.27
N THR A 13 16.13 59.36 -6.04
CA THR A 13 15.69 58.41 -5.04
C THR A 13 14.36 57.85 -5.55
N HIS A 14 14.38 56.63 -6.08
CA HIS A 14 13.17 55.84 -6.26
C HIS A 14 12.46 55.81 -4.90
N ARG A 15 11.41 56.64 -4.74
CA ARG A 15 10.52 56.60 -3.58
C ARG A 15 9.82 55.24 -3.61
N LEU A 16 10.44 54.23 -2.98
CA LEU A 16 9.82 52.96 -2.67
C LEU A 16 8.58 53.28 -1.83
N LEU A 17 7.40 53.09 -2.41
CA LEU A 17 6.12 53.21 -1.72
C LEU A 17 6.19 52.37 -0.43
N GLN A 18 6.15 53.04 0.73
CA GLN A 18 6.30 52.36 2.01
C GLN A 18 5.11 51.41 2.25
N PRO A 19 5.36 50.14 2.65
CA PRO A 19 4.30 49.17 2.86
C PRO A 19 3.44 49.55 4.08
N THR A 20 2.13 49.43 3.94
CA THR A 20 1.17 49.61 5.04
C THR A 20 0.72 48.24 5.57
N VAL A 21 0.34 48.17 6.84
CA VAL A 21 -0.23 46.95 7.43
C VAL A 21 -1.45 46.47 6.62
N LYS A 22 -2.35 47.38 6.25
CA LYS A 22 -3.51 47.07 5.40
C LYS A 22 -3.11 46.42 4.08
N SER A 23 -2.14 47.00 3.36
CA SER A 23 -1.63 46.40 2.11
C SER A 23 -0.99 45.04 2.33
N HIS A 24 -0.30 44.84 3.46
CA HIS A 24 0.35 43.57 3.78
C HIS A 24 -0.65 42.46 4.09
N LEU A 25 -1.68 42.77 4.88
CA LEU A 25 -2.78 41.85 5.16
C LEU A 25 -3.57 41.51 3.90
N ALA A 26 -3.93 42.51 3.08
CA ALA A 26 -4.64 42.28 1.82
C ALA A 26 -3.85 41.37 0.87
N TYR A 27 -2.52 41.56 0.77
CA TYR A 27 -1.65 40.67 0.00
C TYR A 27 -1.65 39.25 0.55
N THR A 28 -1.50 39.11 1.87
CA THR A 28 -1.48 37.80 2.54
C THR A 28 -2.78 37.05 2.30
N LEU A 29 -3.93 37.70 2.47
CA LEU A 29 -5.25 37.11 2.24
C LEU A 29 -5.49 36.73 0.78
N LEU A 30 -5.08 37.58 -0.18
CA LEU A 30 -5.25 37.29 -1.59
C LEU A 30 -4.33 36.15 -2.04
N CYS A 31 -3.10 36.08 -1.53
CA CYS A 31 -2.21 34.94 -1.74
C CYS A 31 -2.76 33.64 -1.13
N ALA A 32 -3.32 33.71 0.09
CA ALA A 32 -3.99 32.59 0.72
C ALA A 32 -5.16 32.10 -0.13
N LEU A 33 -5.99 33.02 -0.66
CA LEU A 33 -7.10 32.69 -1.56
C LEU A 33 -6.63 32.01 -2.85
N VAL A 34 -5.55 32.49 -3.48
CA VAL A 34 -4.97 31.86 -4.67
C VAL A 34 -4.58 30.40 -4.39
N MET A 35 -3.94 30.13 -3.25
CA MET A 35 -3.58 28.76 -2.85
C MET A 35 -4.82 27.91 -2.53
N MET A 36 -5.83 28.45 -1.85
CA MET A 36 -7.09 27.75 -1.59
C MET A 36 -7.80 27.36 -2.89
N VAL A 37 -7.82 28.25 -3.89
CA VAL A 37 -8.37 27.95 -5.22
C VAL A 37 -7.56 26.83 -5.88
N MET A 38 -6.22 26.90 -5.84
CA MET A 38 -5.35 25.85 -6.38
C MET A 38 -5.65 24.49 -5.74
N PHE A 39 -5.72 24.38 -4.41
CA PHE A 39 -6.01 23.11 -3.74
C PHE A 39 -7.43 22.60 -4.03
N SER A 40 -8.41 23.51 -4.13
CA SER A 40 -9.77 23.15 -4.52
C SER A 40 -9.82 22.59 -5.95
N LEU A 41 -9.10 23.21 -6.89
CA LEU A 41 -9.00 22.71 -8.27
C LEU A 41 -8.28 21.36 -8.35
N LEU A 42 -7.23 21.16 -7.54
CA LEU A 42 -6.57 19.85 -7.42
C LEU A 42 -7.52 18.77 -6.89
N ARG A 43 -8.35 19.09 -5.89
CA ARG A 43 -9.36 18.15 -5.38
C ARG A 43 -10.43 17.83 -6.43
N VAL A 44 -10.88 18.82 -7.19
CA VAL A 44 -11.79 18.58 -8.33
C VAL A 44 -11.12 17.71 -9.39
N ALA A 45 -9.85 17.99 -9.73
CA ALA A 45 -9.11 17.17 -10.67
C ALA A 45 -9.00 15.71 -10.19
N LEU A 46 -8.73 15.49 -8.90
CA LEU A 46 -8.66 14.15 -8.30
C LEU A 46 -10.00 13.40 -8.39
N LEU A 47 -11.11 14.08 -8.09
CA LEU A 47 -12.45 13.54 -8.23
C LEU A 47 -12.76 13.17 -9.69
N VAL A 48 -12.45 14.06 -10.64
CA VAL A 48 -12.77 13.87 -12.06
C VAL A 48 -11.90 12.78 -12.71
N TYR A 49 -10.61 12.73 -12.36
CA TYR A 49 -9.67 11.72 -12.85
C TYR A 49 -10.07 10.32 -12.38
N ASN A 50 -10.45 10.19 -11.10
CA ASN A 50 -10.85 8.93 -10.47
C ASN A 50 -12.38 8.77 -10.39
N ARG A 51 -13.13 9.36 -11.32
CA ARG A 51 -14.62 9.39 -11.27
C ARG A 51 -15.28 8.02 -11.25
N GLN A 52 -14.59 6.98 -11.72
CA GLN A 52 -15.08 5.59 -11.66
C GLN A 52 -15.30 5.14 -10.21
N MET A 53 -14.54 5.69 -9.26
CA MET A 53 -14.65 5.41 -7.83
C MET A 53 -15.83 6.11 -7.13
N ILE A 54 -16.62 6.92 -7.86
CA ILE A 54 -17.83 7.56 -7.30
C ILE A 54 -18.89 6.50 -7.00
N LEU A 55 -19.07 5.53 -7.90
CA LEU A 55 -20.03 4.43 -7.78
C LEU A 55 -21.43 4.94 -7.41
N ASP A 56 -22.09 4.27 -6.46
CA ASP A 56 -23.41 4.63 -5.94
C ASP A 56 -23.35 5.69 -4.82
N THR A 57 -22.18 6.27 -4.56
CA THR A 57 -21.99 7.22 -3.45
C THR A 57 -22.75 8.52 -3.72
N PRO A 58 -23.64 8.98 -2.80
CA PRO A 58 -24.40 10.21 -2.99
C PRO A 58 -23.50 11.45 -3.17
N ALA A 59 -23.94 12.40 -4.00
CA ALA A 59 -23.22 13.65 -4.22
C ALA A 59 -23.03 14.46 -2.92
N THR A 60 -23.94 14.34 -1.96
CA THR A 60 -23.86 14.99 -0.64
C THR A 60 -22.63 14.53 0.16
N THR A 61 -22.26 13.25 0.05
CA THR A 61 -21.06 12.66 0.66
C THR A 61 -19.80 13.35 0.15
N PHE A 62 -19.74 13.66 -1.15
CA PHE A 62 -18.63 14.41 -1.73
C PHE A 62 -18.65 15.87 -1.30
N VAL A 63 -19.81 16.50 -1.15
CA VAL A 63 -19.88 17.88 -0.61
C VAL A 63 -19.28 17.94 0.80
N GLU A 64 -19.60 16.96 1.66
CA GLU A 64 -18.98 16.83 2.99
C GLU A 64 -17.47 16.61 2.90
N ALA A 65 -17.02 15.70 2.04
CA ALA A 65 -15.59 15.46 1.80
C ALA A 65 -14.86 16.73 1.36
N PHE A 66 -15.45 17.54 0.47
CA PHE A 66 -14.90 18.83 0.05
C PHE A 66 -14.85 19.82 1.22
N ALA A 67 -15.90 19.90 2.04
CA ALA A 67 -15.92 20.78 3.20
C ALA A 67 -14.84 20.41 4.23
N ASN A 68 -14.65 19.12 4.49
CA ASN A 68 -13.58 18.63 5.34
C ASN A 68 -12.20 18.90 4.71
N GLY A 69 -12.05 18.66 3.41
CA GLY A 69 -10.81 18.92 2.67
C GLY A 69 -10.37 20.38 2.68
N LEU A 70 -11.30 21.34 2.59
CA LEU A 70 -10.99 22.76 2.70
C LEU A 70 -10.34 23.10 4.06
N ARG A 71 -10.65 22.38 5.14
CA ARG A 71 -10.03 22.60 6.45
C ARG A 71 -8.56 22.16 6.46
N PHE A 72 -8.25 21.04 5.81
CA PHE A 72 -6.85 20.59 5.64
C PHE A 72 -6.06 21.51 4.72
N ASP A 73 -6.65 21.97 3.62
CA ASP A 73 -6.01 22.93 2.71
C ASP A 73 -5.69 24.23 3.45
N LEU A 74 -6.65 24.74 4.23
CA LEU A 74 -6.47 25.96 5.01
C LEU A 74 -5.31 25.84 6.00
N ARG A 75 -5.16 24.69 6.65
CA ARG A 75 -4.03 24.42 7.54
C ARG A 75 -2.69 24.49 6.82
N LEU A 76 -2.58 23.89 5.63
CA LEU A 76 -1.36 23.97 4.82
C LEU A 76 -1.09 25.41 4.37
N VAL A 77 -2.12 26.13 3.92
CA VAL A 77 -2.02 27.54 3.53
C VAL A 77 -1.52 28.41 4.69
N VAL A 78 -2.00 28.20 5.90
CA VAL A 78 -1.50 28.90 7.09
C VAL A 78 -0.01 28.66 7.28
N TYR A 79 0.46 27.41 7.16
CA TYR A 79 1.90 27.10 7.27
C TYR A 79 2.72 27.79 6.18
N LEU A 80 2.26 27.81 4.93
CA LEU A 80 2.95 28.49 3.84
C LEU A 80 2.96 30.03 4.00
N CYS A 81 1.97 30.59 4.70
CA CYS A 81 1.86 32.01 5.00
C CYS A 81 2.64 32.48 6.25
N VAL A 82 3.25 31.58 7.03
CA VAL A 82 4.01 31.96 8.25
C VAL A 82 5.05 33.06 7.99
N PRO A 83 5.88 33.03 6.94
CA PRO A 83 6.83 34.11 6.67
C PRO A 83 6.17 35.47 6.43
N LEU A 84 4.95 35.50 5.86
CA LEU A 84 4.20 36.72 5.67
C LEU A 84 3.64 37.23 7.00
N LEU A 85 3.20 36.35 7.90
CA LEU A 85 2.76 36.74 9.24
C LEU A 85 3.93 37.34 10.05
N LEU A 86 5.08 36.68 10.06
CA LEU A 86 6.29 37.17 10.73
C LEU A 86 6.79 38.50 10.16
N ALA A 87 6.50 38.80 8.90
CA ALA A 87 6.85 40.08 8.29
C ALA A 87 6.22 41.28 9.00
N LEU A 88 5.10 41.12 9.73
CA LEU A 88 4.44 42.21 10.45
C LEU A 88 5.37 42.88 11.48
N PHE A 89 6.35 42.18 12.03
CA PHE A 89 7.32 42.77 12.95
C PHE A 89 8.20 43.85 12.30
N SER A 90 8.45 43.76 10.99
CA SER A 90 9.40 44.62 10.28
C SER A 90 8.81 45.23 9.00
N ALA A 91 8.77 46.57 8.93
CA ALA A 91 8.36 47.27 7.71
C ALA A 91 9.25 46.94 6.51
N ARG A 92 10.55 46.70 6.74
CA ARG A 92 11.48 46.23 5.71
C ARG A 92 11.11 44.83 5.22
N ALA A 93 10.71 43.93 6.12
CA ALA A 93 10.24 42.60 5.74
C ALA A 93 8.93 42.68 4.95
N MET A 94 7.95 43.49 5.37
CA MET A 94 6.71 43.70 4.61
C MET A 94 6.96 44.26 3.20
N ALA A 95 8.01 45.06 3.02
CA ALA A 95 8.41 45.61 1.72
C ALA A 95 9.03 44.55 0.79
N ALA A 96 9.49 43.42 1.32
CA ALA A 96 10.17 42.36 0.58
C ALA A 96 9.20 41.49 -0.25
N ARG A 97 8.27 42.12 -0.98
CA ARG A 97 7.28 41.45 -1.85
C ARG A 97 7.90 40.51 -2.89
N GLY A 98 9.10 40.83 -3.38
CA GLY A 98 9.84 39.92 -4.27
C GLY A 98 10.14 38.57 -3.62
N PHE A 99 10.63 38.60 -2.38
CA PHE A 99 10.91 37.39 -1.59
C PHE A 99 9.64 36.59 -1.32
N PHE A 100 8.55 37.21 -0.87
CA PHE A 100 7.30 36.48 -0.63
C PHE A 100 6.70 35.88 -1.89
N ARG A 101 6.75 36.58 -3.04
CA ARG A 101 6.30 36.01 -4.31
C ARG A 101 7.13 34.79 -4.69
N PHE A 102 8.46 34.88 -4.57
CA PHE A 102 9.34 33.75 -4.84
C PHE A 102 9.04 32.56 -3.90
N TRP A 103 9.01 32.80 -2.59
CA TRP A 103 8.67 31.80 -1.57
C TRP A 103 7.34 31.10 -1.85
N LEU A 104 6.26 31.87 -2.05
CA LEU A 104 4.94 31.32 -2.30
C LEU A 104 4.87 30.59 -3.64
N THR A 105 5.56 31.06 -4.68
CA THR A 105 5.62 30.38 -5.98
C THR A 105 6.30 29.02 -5.82
N VAL A 106 7.47 28.97 -5.17
CA VAL A 106 8.22 27.71 -4.97
C VAL A 106 7.41 26.73 -4.13
N THR A 107 6.92 27.14 -2.97
CA THR A 107 6.19 26.24 -2.07
C THR A 107 4.85 25.78 -2.65
N SER A 108 4.11 26.66 -3.33
CA SER A 108 2.87 26.26 -4.02
C SER A 108 3.14 25.41 -5.25
N SER A 109 4.27 25.62 -5.95
CA SER A 109 4.69 24.79 -7.08
C SER A 109 5.03 23.36 -6.62
N ILE A 110 5.69 23.19 -5.47
CA ILE A 110 5.94 21.87 -4.88
C ILE A 110 4.60 21.21 -4.50
N ALA A 111 3.71 21.93 -3.82
CA ALA A 111 2.39 21.39 -3.43
C ALA A 111 1.53 21.04 -4.66
N LEU A 112 1.62 21.84 -5.73
CA LEU A 112 0.98 21.58 -7.02
C LEU A 112 1.52 20.30 -7.68
N PHE A 113 2.84 20.12 -7.71
CA PHE A 113 3.47 18.92 -8.24
C PHE A 113 2.98 17.67 -7.50
N LEU A 114 3.01 17.70 -6.16
CA LEU A 114 2.50 16.61 -5.33
C LEU A 114 1.02 16.35 -5.61
N GLY A 115 0.20 17.40 -5.72
CA GLY A 115 -1.22 17.31 -6.07
C GLY A 115 -1.48 16.66 -7.43
N LEU A 116 -0.66 16.95 -8.44
CA LEU A 116 -0.75 16.32 -9.76
C LEU A 116 -0.34 14.84 -9.72
N MET A 117 0.67 14.48 -8.93
CA MET A 117 1.06 13.08 -8.73
C MET A 117 -0.03 12.24 -8.06
N GLU A 118 -0.88 12.84 -7.22
CA GLU A 118 -1.95 12.10 -6.52
C GLU A 118 -2.96 11.45 -7.45
N MET A 119 -3.12 11.96 -8.67
CA MET A 119 -4.10 11.46 -9.64
C MET A 119 -3.88 9.97 -9.90
N ASP A 120 -2.64 9.63 -10.25
CA ASP A 120 -2.22 8.25 -10.52
C ASP A 120 -1.85 7.49 -9.26
N PHE A 121 -1.26 8.14 -8.25
CA PHE A 121 -0.96 7.48 -6.99
C PHE A 121 -2.24 6.96 -6.32
N TYR A 122 -3.32 7.74 -6.31
CA TYR A 122 -4.60 7.29 -5.78
C TYR A 122 -5.20 6.16 -6.62
N ARG A 123 -5.11 6.23 -7.95
CA ARG A 123 -5.59 5.19 -8.86
C ARG A 123 -4.92 3.83 -8.57
N GLU A 124 -3.63 3.85 -8.32
CA GLU A 124 -2.84 2.64 -8.06
C GLU A 124 -3.05 2.10 -6.63
N PHE A 125 -3.06 3.00 -5.63
CA PHE A 125 -2.99 2.60 -4.22
C PHE A 125 -4.27 2.84 -3.42
N HIS A 126 -5.34 3.41 -4.01
CA HIS A 126 -6.59 3.79 -3.33
C HIS A 126 -6.37 4.58 -2.02
N GLN A 127 -5.26 5.31 -1.96
CA GLN A 127 -4.77 6.07 -0.81
C GLN A 127 -4.12 7.37 -1.29
N ARG A 128 -4.15 8.42 -0.47
CA ARG A 128 -3.37 9.64 -0.72
C ARG A 128 -1.87 9.39 -0.51
N LEU A 129 -1.03 10.33 -0.96
CA LEU A 129 0.43 10.24 -0.78
C LEU A 129 0.79 9.92 0.67
N ASN A 130 1.58 8.87 0.85
CA ASN A 130 1.95 8.32 2.16
C ASN A 130 3.43 7.83 2.16
N GLY A 131 3.78 6.95 3.10
CA GLY A 131 5.13 6.42 3.26
C GLY A 131 5.70 5.68 2.04
N LEU A 132 4.83 5.15 1.16
CA LEU A 132 5.21 4.40 -0.04
C LEU A 132 6.13 5.21 -0.95
N VAL A 133 5.89 6.52 -1.08
CA VAL A 133 6.71 7.41 -1.92
C VAL A 133 8.19 7.36 -1.52
N PHE A 134 8.48 7.34 -0.23
CA PHE A 134 9.87 7.28 0.27
C PHE A 134 10.47 5.88 0.18
N GLN A 135 9.63 4.85 0.16
CA GLN A 135 10.05 3.46 0.04
C GLN A 135 10.51 3.17 -1.39
N TYR A 136 9.67 3.46 -2.38
CA TYR A 136 10.05 3.32 -3.80
C TYR A 136 11.32 4.10 -4.17
N VAL A 137 11.49 5.33 -3.68
CA VAL A 137 12.70 6.12 -3.97
C VAL A 137 13.97 5.51 -3.35
N LYS A 138 13.86 4.73 -2.27
CA LYS A 138 15.01 4.12 -1.58
C LYS A 138 15.45 2.78 -2.21
N GLU A 139 14.52 2.02 -2.77
CA GLU A 139 14.72 0.70 -3.39
C GLU A 139 15.78 0.73 -4.50
N ASP A 140 15.37 1.03 -5.73
CA ASP A 140 16.23 1.24 -6.89
C ASP A 140 15.70 2.45 -7.66
N PRO A 141 16.34 3.63 -7.49
CA PRO A 141 15.96 4.84 -8.19
C PRO A 141 15.90 4.67 -9.71
N LYS A 142 16.75 3.80 -10.30
CA LYS A 142 16.79 3.62 -11.74
C LYS A 142 15.55 2.88 -12.22
N THR A 143 15.20 1.76 -11.59
CA THR A 143 13.98 0.99 -11.91
C THR A 143 12.73 1.83 -11.66
N VAL A 144 12.66 2.55 -10.54
CA VAL A 144 11.52 3.43 -10.23
C VAL A 144 11.38 4.56 -11.25
N MET A 145 12.48 5.21 -11.67
CA MET A 145 12.42 6.22 -12.74
C MET A 145 12.00 5.62 -14.08
N SER A 146 12.45 4.42 -14.42
CA SER A 146 12.03 3.71 -15.63
C SER A 146 10.53 3.41 -15.60
N MET A 147 10.04 2.82 -14.50
CA MET A 147 8.62 2.57 -14.27
C MET A 147 7.79 3.84 -14.39
N LEU A 148 8.24 4.94 -13.76
CA LEU A 148 7.54 6.23 -13.84
C LEU A 148 7.49 6.76 -15.28
N TRP A 149 8.62 6.69 -16.00
CA TRP A 149 8.76 7.21 -17.35
C TRP A 149 7.90 6.46 -18.38
N TYR A 150 7.86 5.13 -18.29
CA TYR A 150 7.13 4.29 -19.23
C TYR A 150 5.68 4.02 -18.82
N GLY A 151 5.38 4.05 -17.52
CA GLY A 151 4.03 3.76 -16.99
C GLY A 151 3.10 4.96 -16.91
N PHE A 152 3.64 6.18 -16.86
CA PHE A 152 2.85 7.38 -16.59
C PHE A 152 3.14 8.48 -17.61
N PRO A 153 2.18 9.41 -17.85
CA PRO A 153 2.35 10.50 -18.81
C PRO A 153 3.23 11.63 -18.24
N VAL A 154 4.46 11.32 -17.85
CA VAL A 154 5.39 12.22 -17.14
C VAL A 154 5.53 13.56 -17.84
N VAL A 155 5.73 13.57 -19.17
CA VAL A 155 5.86 14.82 -19.93
C VAL A 155 4.62 15.70 -19.80
N ARG A 156 3.41 15.12 -19.84
CA ARG A 156 2.15 15.88 -19.70
C ARG A 156 2.05 16.48 -18.30
N TYR A 157 2.42 15.73 -17.27
CA TYR A 157 2.42 16.25 -15.90
C TYR A 157 3.47 17.33 -15.68
N LEU A 158 4.68 17.19 -16.22
CA LEU A 158 5.71 18.23 -16.13
C LEU A 158 5.27 19.51 -16.85
N LEU A 159 4.60 19.39 -18.00
CA LEU A 159 4.05 20.56 -18.71
C LEU A 159 2.89 21.19 -17.93
N ALA A 160 1.97 20.40 -17.38
CA ALA A 160 0.87 20.90 -16.54
C ALA A 160 1.40 21.58 -15.27
N TRP A 161 2.43 21.00 -14.64
CA TRP A 161 3.12 21.56 -13.49
C TRP A 161 3.83 22.87 -13.82
N ALA A 162 4.58 22.92 -14.92
CA ALA A 162 5.26 24.13 -15.38
C ALA A 162 4.26 25.25 -15.70
N GLY A 163 3.19 24.93 -16.45
CA GLY A 163 2.10 25.86 -16.76
C GLY A 163 1.40 26.37 -15.51
N GLY A 164 1.01 25.48 -14.60
CA GLY A 164 0.39 25.85 -13.33
C GLY A 164 1.31 26.70 -12.44
N THR A 165 2.61 26.42 -12.42
CA THR A 165 3.62 27.22 -11.71
C THR A 165 3.73 28.63 -12.28
N ILE A 166 3.69 28.78 -13.61
CA ILE A 166 3.65 30.09 -14.28
C ILE A 166 2.37 30.85 -13.89
N ILE A 167 1.21 30.19 -13.92
CA ILE A 167 -0.07 30.78 -13.54
C ILE A 167 -0.04 31.26 -12.08
N LEU A 168 0.48 30.44 -11.16
CA LEU A 168 0.62 30.80 -9.75
C LEU A 168 1.56 32.01 -9.57
N SER A 169 2.71 32.02 -10.25
CA SER A 169 3.65 33.15 -10.23
C SER A 169 3.00 34.45 -10.73
N LEU A 170 2.22 34.37 -11.81
CA LEU A 170 1.45 35.49 -12.34
C LEU A 170 0.33 35.93 -11.38
N ALA A 171 -0.37 34.99 -10.75
CA ALA A 171 -1.43 35.27 -9.78
C ALA A 171 -0.86 35.97 -8.54
N PHE A 172 0.26 35.51 -7.97
CA PHE A 172 0.92 36.17 -6.85
C PHE A 172 1.51 37.53 -7.24
N LYS A 173 2.00 37.69 -8.47
CA LYS A 173 2.39 39.00 -9.01
C LYS A 173 1.19 39.93 -9.17
N GLY A 174 0.04 39.41 -9.60
CA GLY A 174 -1.24 40.11 -9.67
C GLY A 174 -1.68 40.57 -8.28
N ALA A 175 -1.62 39.68 -7.28
CA ALA A 175 -1.95 39.97 -5.90
C ALA A 175 -1.04 41.07 -5.31
N ASP A 176 0.27 41.00 -5.57
CA ASP A 176 1.22 42.04 -5.20
C ASP A 176 0.84 43.38 -5.85
N ARG A 177 0.61 43.41 -7.16
CA ARG A 177 0.23 44.62 -7.90
C ARG A 177 -1.09 45.22 -7.42
N ALA A 178 -2.10 44.39 -7.12
CA ALA A 178 -3.42 44.83 -6.69
C ALA A 178 -3.40 45.43 -5.27
N THR A 179 -2.50 44.95 -4.42
CA THR A 179 -2.46 45.33 -3.00
C THR A 179 -1.36 46.34 -2.68
N ARG A 180 -0.45 46.62 -3.62
CA ARG A 180 0.55 47.69 -3.48
C ARG A 180 -0.14 49.03 -3.22
N PRO A 181 0.34 49.82 -2.25
CA PRO A 181 -0.22 51.13 -1.98
C PRO A 181 -0.08 52.04 -3.22
N ARG A 182 -1.15 52.29 -3.97
CA ARG A 182 -1.15 53.30 -5.06
C ARG A 182 -1.10 54.70 -4.44
N GLY A 183 -0.15 55.54 -4.84
CA GLY A 183 -0.12 56.96 -4.48
C GLY A 183 -0.68 57.81 -5.62
N PRO A 184 -1.24 59.00 -5.37
CA PRO A 184 -1.65 59.89 -6.46
C PRO A 184 -0.41 60.30 -7.25
N PHE A 185 -0.46 60.11 -8.57
CA PHE A 185 0.39 60.79 -9.52
C PHE A 185 -0.24 62.16 -9.81
N SER A 186 -0.36 63.01 -8.80
CA SER A 186 -0.87 64.38 -8.96
C SER A 186 -0.16 65.27 -7.96
N GLY A 187 0.58 66.25 -8.47
CA GLY A 187 1.25 67.26 -7.66
C GLY A 187 0.26 67.94 -6.72
N GLY A 188 0.57 67.96 -5.43
CA GLY A 188 -0.24 68.65 -4.42
C GLY A 188 -0.40 67.86 -3.12
N SER A 189 0.39 68.24 -2.11
CA SER A 189 0.38 67.78 -0.70
C SER A 189 0.83 66.32 -0.43
N ILE A 190 2.04 66.20 0.13
CA ILE A 190 2.62 64.95 0.62
C ILE A 190 1.99 64.64 1.98
N GLY A 191 0.84 63.96 1.99
CA GLY A 191 0.43 63.20 3.17
C GLY A 191 1.42 62.06 3.36
N THR A 192 2.37 62.21 4.29
CA THR A 192 3.33 61.17 4.65
C THR A 192 2.55 59.95 5.14
N ARG A 193 2.50 58.87 4.33
CA ARG A 193 1.97 57.59 4.81
C ARG A 193 2.85 57.11 5.95
N GLN A 194 2.43 57.35 7.18
CA GLN A 194 3.15 56.89 8.37
C GLN A 194 3.08 55.37 8.43
N ILE A 195 4.26 54.72 8.45
CA ILE A 195 4.37 53.31 8.79
C ILE A 195 3.76 53.13 10.18
N ALA A 196 2.77 52.23 10.29
CA ALA A 196 2.16 51.93 11.58
C ALA A 196 3.25 51.61 12.61
N PRO A 197 3.18 52.16 13.83
CA PRO A 197 4.20 51.97 14.85
C PRO A 197 4.35 50.48 15.20
N TRP A 198 5.52 50.09 15.69
CA TRP A 198 5.84 48.67 15.92
C TRP A 198 4.83 47.97 16.84
N TYR A 199 4.34 48.64 17.89
CA TYR A 199 3.31 48.11 18.80
C TYR A 199 1.98 47.83 18.09
N GLY A 200 1.58 48.69 17.14
CA GLY A 200 0.35 48.48 16.36
C GLY A 200 0.48 47.29 15.41
N ARG A 201 1.69 47.06 14.86
CA ARG A 201 1.96 45.87 14.03
C ARG A 201 2.00 44.59 14.87
N VAL A 202 2.53 44.64 16.10
CA VAL A 202 2.51 43.53 17.05
C VAL A 202 1.08 43.17 17.44
N ALA A 203 0.23 44.15 17.74
CA ALA A 203 -1.18 43.90 18.03
C ALA A 203 -1.90 43.19 16.87
N VAL A 204 -1.68 43.66 15.63
CA VAL A 204 -2.22 43.00 14.43
C VAL A 204 -1.64 41.59 14.25
N PHE A 205 -0.35 41.40 14.51
CA PHE A 205 0.25 40.07 14.47
C PHE A 205 -0.40 39.11 15.45
N ILE A 206 -0.69 39.54 16.69
CA ILE A 206 -1.37 38.70 17.69
C ILE A 206 -2.76 38.27 17.17
N VAL A 207 -3.53 39.20 16.60
CA VAL A 207 -4.84 38.87 16.00
C VAL A 207 -4.69 37.88 14.86
N CYS A 208 -3.76 38.11 13.93
CA CYS A 208 -3.50 37.19 12.83
C CYS A 208 -3.00 35.83 13.32
N LEU A 209 -2.21 35.79 14.39
CA LEU A 209 -1.73 34.57 15.02
C LEU A 209 -2.88 33.78 15.62
N LEU A 210 -3.80 34.42 16.34
CA LEU A 210 -5.00 33.76 16.88
C LEU A 210 -5.86 33.17 15.77
N VAL A 211 -6.11 33.93 14.69
CA VAL A 211 -6.83 33.43 13.52
C VAL A 211 -6.10 32.27 12.86
N ALA A 212 -4.78 32.38 12.68
CA ALA A 212 -3.94 31.33 12.12
C ALA A 212 -3.92 30.07 12.99
N VAL A 213 -3.90 30.20 14.31
CA VAL A 213 -3.97 29.07 15.25
C VAL A 213 -5.32 28.36 15.12
N VAL A 214 -6.43 29.10 15.08
CA VAL A 214 -7.77 28.53 14.88
C VAL A 214 -7.88 27.85 13.52
N ALA A 215 -7.39 28.50 12.46
CA ALA A 215 -7.38 27.96 11.10
C ALA A 215 -6.50 26.71 10.96
N ALA A 216 -5.29 26.72 11.53
CA ALA A 216 -4.38 25.57 11.53
C ALA A 216 -4.87 24.43 12.43
N ARG A 217 -5.63 24.75 13.49
CA ARG A 217 -6.31 23.76 14.32
C ARG A 217 -7.43 23.06 13.55
N GLY A 218 -8.09 23.73 12.62
CA GLY A 218 -9.07 23.15 11.69
C GLY A 218 -10.41 22.75 12.32
N THR A 219 -10.59 22.90 13.62
CA THR A 219 -11.84 22.60 14.35
C THR A 219 -12.03 23.55 15.54
N LEU A 220 -13.29 23.94 15.78
CA LEU A 220 -13.72 24.72 16.95
C LEU A 220 -14.20 23.83 18.10
N ARG A 221 -14.26 22.50 17.90
CA ARG A 221 -14.66 21.56 18.94
C ARG A 221 -13.61 21.52 20.06
N GLN A 222 -14.06 21.29 21.29
CA GLN A 222 -13.17 20.96 22.41
C GLN A 222 -12.47 19.63 22.11
N GLY A 223 -11.18 19.52 22.43
CA GLY A 223 -10.37 18.32 22.16
C GLY A 223 -9.09 18.58 21.36
N PRO A 224 -8.50 17.57 20.70
CA PRO A 224 -7.31 17.72 19.88
C PRO A 224 -7.57 18.53 18.59
N PRO A 225 -6.52 19.09 17.95
CA PRO A 225 -6.62 19.65 16.60
C PRO A 225 -7.07 18.62 15.55
N LEU A 226 -7.50 19.09 14.38
CA LEU A 226 -7.91 18.27 13.24
C LEU A 226 -6.86 17.18 12.93
N ARG A 227 -7.28 15.91 12.99
CA ARG A 227 -6.51 14.71 12.68
C ARG A 227 -7.00 14.12 11.37
N TRP A 228 -6.15 13.30 10.74
CA TRP A 228 -6.50 12.62 9.50
C TRP A 228 -7.75 11.74 9.65
N GLY A 229 -8.02 11.17 10.84
CA GLY A 229 -9.22 10.39 11.12
C GLY A 229 -10.53 11.18 10.99
N ASP A 230 -10.50 12.51 11.19
CA ASP A 230 -11.70 13.37 11.16
C ASP A 230 -12.37 13.45 9.77
N VAL A 231 -11.73 12.93 8.71
CA VAL A 231 -12.34 12.86 7.36
C VAL A 231 -13.12 11.57 7.11
N TYR A 232 -12.91 10.53 7.93
CA TYR A 232 -13.56 9.22 7.78
C TYR A 232 -14.95 9.24 8.37
N THR A 233 -15.82 9.99 7.71
CA THR A 233 -17.20 10.32 8.16
C THR A 233 -18.26 9.51 7.43
N THR A 234 -17.87 8.74 6.42
CA THR A 234 -18.78 8.09 5.48
C THR A 234 -18.29 6.68 5.15
N ASP A 235 -19.14 5.82 4.60
CA ASP A 235 -18.75 4.47 4.17
C ASP A 235 -17.93 4.48 2.85
N SER A 236 -17.85 5.63 2.17
CA SER A 236 -17.09 5.77 0.93
C SER A 236 -15.64 6.14 1.25
N ASN A 237 -14.72 5.18 1.12
CA ASN A 237 -13.29 5.42 1.27
C ASN A 237 -12.81 6.50 0.28
N PHE A 238 -13.30 6.51 -0.97
CA PHE A 238 -12.92 7.55 -1.92
C PHE A 238 -13.32 8.95 -1.45
N ALA A 239 -14.55 9.12 -0.94
CA ALA A 239 -14.96 10.39 -0.36
C ALA A 239 -14.11 10.78 0.85
N ASN A 240 -13.83 9.83 1.75
CA ASN A 240 -12.99 10.07 2.93
C ASN A 240 -11.57 10.49 2.52
N GLN A 241 -10.93 9.78 1.60
CA GLN A 241 -9.60 10.09 1.07
C GLN A 241 -9.56 11.41 0.31
N LEU A 242 -10.65 11.79 -0.37
CA LEU A 242 -10.79 13.08 -1.05
C LEU A 242 -10.75 14.25 -0.05
N GLY A 243 -11.23 14.02 1.17
CA GLY A 243 -11.18 14.96 2.30
C GLY A 243 -9.77 15.19 2.86
N LEU A 244 -8.78 14.36 2.54
CA LEU A 244 -7.38 14.59 2.93
C LEU A 244 -6.67 15.56 1.97
N ASN A 245 -5.49 16.01 2.38
CA ASN A 245 -4.54 16.76 1.56
C ASN A 245 -3.22 15.99 1.46
N GLY A 246 -2.84 15.55 0.26
CA GLY A 246 -1.67 14.69 0.04
C GLY A 246 -0.35 15.28 0.50
N THR A 247 -0.16 16.59 0.41
CA THR A 247 1.06 17.24 0.92
C THR A 247 1.16 17.10 2.43
N LEU A 248 0.05 17.31 3.15
CA LEU A 248 0.02 17.11 4.60
C LEU A 248 0.18 15.64 4.98
N SER A 249 -0.44 14.72 4.24
CA SER A 249 -0.30 13.28 4.45
C SER A 249 1.14 12.81 4.27
N LEU A 250 1.82 13.26 3.21
CA LEU A 250 3.23 12.94 2.95
C LEU A 250 4.16 13.54 4.02
N VAL A 251 3.92 14.77 4.46
CA VAL A 251 4.67 15.39 5.56
C VAL A 251 4.47 14.63 6.88
N ALA A 252 3.24 14.16 7.16
CA ALA A 252 2.96 13.34 8.33
C ALA A 252 3.71 12.00 8.27
N ALA A 253 3.72 11.34 7.09
CA ALA A 253 4.47 10.11 6.86
C ALA A 253 5.98 10.32 7.03
N ALA A 254 6.55 11.40 6.50
CA ALA A 254 7.96 11.74 6.66
C ALA A 254 8.33 11.94 8.14
N LYS A 255 7.51 12.66 8.90
CA LYS A 255 7.72 12.85 10.35
C LYS A 255 7.68 11.52 11.11
N SER A 256 6.70 10.67 10.81
CA SER A 256 6.57 9.35 11.42
C SER A 256 7.75 8.43 11.10
N ARG A 257 8.41 8.61 9.95
CA ARG A 257 9.61 7.86 9.58
C ARG A 257 10.87 8.36 10.30
N MET A 258 10.93 9.66 10.58
CA MET A 258 12.07 10.31 11.27
C MET A 258 11.99 10.22 12.79
N SER A 259 10.83 9.90 13.37
CA SER A 259 10.69 9.66 14.81
C SER A 259 11.30 8.30 15.19
N GLU A 260 12.10 8.30 16.25
CA GLU A 260 12.76 7.10 16.81
C GLU A 260 11.81 6.14 17.54
N ASP A 261 10.50 6.43 17.58
CA ASP A 261 9.45 5.67 18.29
C ASP A 261 9.10 4.31 17.63
N ARG A 262 10.09 3.52 17.20
CA ARG A 262 9.84 2.13 16.78
C ARG A 262 9.26 1.29 17.92
N ASP A 263 9.59 1.62 19.16
CA ASP A 263 9.08 0.93 20.36
C ASP A 263 7.56 1.10 20.57
N ASN A 264 6.91 2.04 19.87
CA ASN A 264 5.47 2.29 19.95
C ASN A 264 4.67 1.83 18.71
N ILE A 265 5.30 1.09 17.78
CA ILE A 265 4.70 0.66 16.50
C ILE A 265 3.31 0.00 16.67
N TRP A 266 3.17 -0.84 17.69
CA TRP A 266 1.87 -1.37 18.12
C TRP A 266 1.84 -1.46 19.65
N LYS A 267 1.20 -0.49 20.29
CA LYS A 267 1.09 -0.48 21.76
C LYS A 267 0.23 -1.65 22.22
N ALA A 268 0.85 -2.59 22.93
CA ALA A 268 0.18 -3.68 23.64
C ALA A 268 -0.95 -3.11 24.51
N THR A 269 -2.15 -3.67 24.37
CA THR A 269 -3.35 -3.25 25.11
C THR A 269 -3.91 -4.33 25.99
N LEU A 270 -3.53 -5.57 25.75
CA LEU A 270 -3.99 -6.74 26.47
C LEU A 270 -2.89 -7.23 27.40
N GLU A 271 -3.27 -7.84 28.51
CA GLU A 271 -2.34 -8.61 29.32
C GLU A 271 -1.74 -9.73 28.47
N GLN A 272 -0.42 -9.91 28.54
CA GLN A 272 0.29 -10.84 27.66
C GLN A 272 -0.21 -12.29 27.77
N PRO A 273 -0.54 -12.84 28.96
CA PRO A 273 -1.10 -14.19 29.07
C PRO A 273 -2.45 -14.35 28.34
N LEU A 274 -3.33 -13.34 28.43
CA LEU A 274 -4.63 -13.34 27.74
C LEU A 274 -4.45 -13.32 26.23
N ALA A 275 -3.58 -12.43 25.72
CA ALA A 275 -3.28 -12.35 24.29
C ALA A 275 -2.72 -13.67 23.75
N GLN A 276 -1.74 -14.24 24.45
CA GLN A 276 -1.11 -15.49 24.05
C GLN A 276 -2.08 -16.67 24.10
N GLN A 277 -2.93 -16.77 25.13
CA GLN A 277 -3.94 -17.84 25.20
C GLN A 277 -4.95 -17.70 24.06
N THR A 278 -5.43 -16.48 23.79
CA THR A 278 -6.36 -16.23 22.67
C THR A 278 -5.74 -16.66 21.33
N VAL A 279 -4.46 -16.39 21.11
CA VAL A 279 -3.75 -16.82 19.89
C VAL A 279 -3.60 -18.34 19.83
N ARG A 280 -3.35 -19.02 20.96
CA ARG A 280 -3.33 -20.49 21.02
C ARG A 280 -4.68 -21.07 20.67
N ASP A 281 -5.77 -20.53 21.20
CA ASP A 281 -7.14 -20.95 20.90
C ASP A 281 -7.49 -20.72 19.42
N MET A 282 -6.85 -19.74 18.77
CA MET A 282 -7.01 -19.50 17.34
C MET A 282 -6.21 -20.48 16.47
N LEU A 283 -4.95 -20.77 16.83
CA LEU A 283 -3.97 -21.41 15.93
C LEU A 283 -3.68 -22.88 16.21
N VAL A 284 -3.86 -23.36 17.44
CA VAL A 284 -3.51 -24.73 17.83
C VAL A 284 -4.68 -25.66 17.52
N LEU A 285 -4.45 -26.60 16.60
CA LEU A 285 -5.42 -27.60 16.17
C LEU A 285 -5.35 -28.87 17.05
N PRO A 286 -6.34 -29.79 16.98
CA PRO A 286 -6.34 -31.01 17.79
C PRO A 286 -5.11 -31.91 17.60
N ASP A 287 -4.52 -31.93 16.40
CA ASP A 287 -3.34 -32.72 16.06
C ASP A 287 -2.00 -32.00 16.37
N ASP A 288 -2.07 -30.79 16.95
CA ASP A 288 -0.89 -30.05 17.38
C ASP A 288 -0.56 -30.35 18.84
N LYS A 289 0.73 -30.57 19.12
CA LYS A 289 1.27 -30.61 20.49
C LYS A 289 2.13 -29.38 20.73
N LEU A 290 1.65 -28.45 21.56
CA LEU A 290 2.44 -27.30 21.99
C LEU A 290 3.74 -27.72 22.70
N VAL A 291 4.85 -27.07 22.32
CA VAL A 291 6.19 -27.29 22.87
C VAL A 291 6.85 -25.94 23.16
N ASP A 292 7.91 -25.94 23.98
CA ASP A 292 8.67 -24.74 24.35
C ASP A 292 7.80 -23.57 24.84
N THR A 293 6.71 -23.87 25.56
CA THR A 293 5.66 -22.90 25.90
C THR A 293 6.14 -21.73 26.77
N ALA A 294 7.33 -21.86 27.38
CA ALA A 294 8.01 -20.81 28.15
C ALA A 294 8.75 -19.80 27.27
N THR A 295 9.19 -20.18 26.07
CA THR A 295 9.98 -19.32 25.17
C THR A 295 9.24 -18.96 23.88
N ALA A 296 8.26 -19.76 23.47
CA ALA A 296 7.52 -19.58 22.24
C ALA A 296 6.00 -19.53 22.46
N ALA A 297 5.34 -18.63 21.73
CA ALA A 297 3.90 -18.43 21.86
C ALA A 297 3.10 -19.64 21.35
N VAL A 298 3.44 -20.12 20.14
CA VAL A 298 2.65 -21.13 19.39
C VAL A 298 3.49 -22.21 18.71
N ARG A 299 4.72 -22.44 19.21
CA ARG A 299 5.55 -23.53 18.69
C ARG A 299 4.90 -24.87 19.02
N ARG A 300 4.81 -25.73 18.02
CA ARG A 300 4.12 -27.02 18.12
C ARG A 300 4.76 -28.09 17.24
N ASP A 301 4.66 -29.32 17.71
CA ASP A 301 4.87 -30.51 16.91
C ASP A 301 3.54 -30.89 16.26
N TYR A 302 3.53 -30.98 14.94
CA TYR A 302 2.39 -31.39 14.14
C TYR A 302 2.69 -32.71 13.43
N THR A 303 1.79 -33.67 13.56
CA THR A 303 1.79 -34.89 12.77
C THR A 303 0.46 -34.97 12.04
N PRO A 304 0.43 -34.80 10.71
CA PRO A 304 -0.81 -34.81 9.97
C PRO A 304 -1.48 -36.20 10.00
N PRO A 305 -2.82 -36.26 10.06
CA PRO A 305 -3.54 -37.52 9.93
C PRO A 305 -3.21 -38.23 8.61
N ALA A 306 -2.93 -39.52 8.67
CA ALA A 306 -2.47 -40.30 7.51
C ALA A 306 -3.51 -40.35 6.36
N ASP A 307 -4.80 -40.27 6.67
CA ASP A 307 -5.87 -40.20 5.66
C ASP A 307 -5.92 -38.84 4.94
N LYS A 308 -5.31 -37.81 5.54
CA LYS A 308 -5.24 -36.45 5.02
C LYS A 308 -3.98 -36.17 4.18
N THR A 309 -2.98 -37.05 4.20
CA THR A 309 -1.78 -36.89 3.34
C THR A 309 -2.08 -37.22 1.87
N LEU A 310 -1.18 -36.84 0.96
CA LEU A 310 -1.28 -37.13 -0.47
C LEU A 310 -0.06 -37.94 -0.95
N PRO A 311 -0.17 -38.72 -2.04
CA PRO A 311 0.95 -39.46 -2.63
C PRO A 311 1.85 -38.51 -3.44
N ILE A 312 2.38 -37.49 -2.78
CA ILE A 312 3.25 -36.46 -3.36
C ILE A 312 4.63 -36.52 -2.71
N LYS A 313 5.64 -36.11 -3.47
CA LYS A 313 7.02 -35.90 -3.02
C LYS A 313 7.45 -34.47 -3.20
N ASN A 314 6.98 -33.80 -4.25
CA ASN A 314 7.46 -32.47 -4.63
C ASN A 314 6.39 -31.41 -4.40
N VAL A 315 6.84 -30.17 -4.27
CA VAL A 315 5.96 -29.00 -4.14
C VAL A 315 6.38 -27.91 -5.11
N VAL A 316 5.44 -27.32 -5.82
CA VAL A 316 5.70 -26.14 -6.67
C VAL A 316 4.71 -25.05 -6.28
N VAL A 317 5.21 -24.02 -5.61
CA VAL A 317 4.43 -22.80 -5.31
C VAL A 317 4.58 -21.86 -6.50
N ILE A 318 3.45 -21.48 -7.11
CA ILE A 318 3.37 -20.54 -8.21
C ILE A 318 2.71 -19.28 -7.68
N LEU A 319 3.52 -18.25 -7.45
CA LEU A 319 3.09 -16.97 -6.92
C LEU A 319 2.82 -16.00 -8.07
N MET A 320 1.55 -15.68 -8.27
CA MET A 320 1.05 -14.90 -9.41
C MET A 320 0.91 -13.43 -9.03
N GLU A 321 1.78 -12.60 -9.59
CA GLU A 321 1.83 -11.13 -9.42
C GLU A 321 0.48 -10.46 -9.72
N SER A 322 -0.03 -9.71 -8.72
CA SER A 322 -1.24 -8.90 -8.80
C SER A 322 -2.47 -9.67 -9.33
N MET A 323 -2.54 -10.98 -9.06
CA MET A 323 -3.61 -11.88 -9.52
C MET A 323 -4.87 -11.72 -8.65
N ALA A 324 -5.60 -10.63 -8.85
CA ALA A 324 -6.73 -10.26 -8.01
C ALA A 324 -7.96 -11.15 -8.23
N GLY A 325 -8.56 -11.64 -7.14
CA GLY A 325 -9.67 -12.60 -7.18
C GLY A 325 -10.94 -12.06 -7.85
N HIS A 326 -11.20 -10.75 -7.75
CA HIS A 326 -12.33 -10.10 -8.42
C HIS A 326 -12.21 -10.03 -9.96
N SER A 327 -11.06 -10.46 -10.51
CA SER A 327 -10.81 -10.58 -11.95
C SER A 327 -10.69 -12.06 -12.39
N VAL A 328 -10.90 -13.02 -11.48
CA VAL A 328 -10.83 -14.46 -11.76
C VAL A 328 -12.20 -15.03 -12.07
N GLY A 329 -12.37 -15.66 -13.23
CA GLY A 329 -13.67 -16.16 -13.68
C GLY A 329 -14.23 -17.30 -12.82
N ALA A 330 -13.36 -18.20 -12.36
CA ALA A 330 -13.70 -19.26 -11.41
C ALA A 330 -14.11 -18.75 -10.03
N LEU A 331 -13.77 -17.50 -9.69
CA LEU A 331 -14.26 -16.81 -8.50
C LEU A 331 -15.53 -16.00 -8.77
N GLY A 332 -16.04 -16.01 -10.01
CA GLY A 332 -17.31 -15.38 -10.40
C GLY A 332 -17.14 -14.10 -11.22
N ALA A 333 -15.91 -13.68 -11.56
CA ALA A 333 -15.69 -12.46 -12.33
C ALA A 333 -16.15 -12.60 -13.80
N PRO A 334 -16.84 -11.61 -14.38
CA PRO A 334 -17.17 -11.60 -15.80
C PRO A 334 -15.99 -11.16 -16.67
N GLY A 335 -16.04 -11.45 -17.98
CA GLY A 335 -15.12 -10.86 -18.96
C GLY A 335 -13.95 -11.74 -19.42
N ASN A 336 -13.92 -13.02 -19.03
CA ASN A 336 -12.96 -14.02 -19.54
C ASN A 336 -11.50 -13.54 -19.46
N ILE A 337 -11.09 -13.06 -18.28
CA ILE A 337 -9.74 -12.57 -18.04
C ILE A 337 -8.78 -13.73 -17.78
N THR A 338 -9.26 -14.80 -17.15
CA THR A 338 -8.44 -15.95 -16.69
C THR A 338 -8.93 -17.32 -17.19
N PRO A 339 -9.16 -17.51 -18.51
CA PRO A 339 -9.71 -18.75 -19.05
C PRO A 339 -8.91 -20.02 -18.70
N TYR A 340 -7.59 -19.91 -18.52
CA TYR A 340 -6.73 -21.06 -18.23
C TYR A 340 -6.79 -21.45 -16.76
N LEU A 341 -6.71 -20.49 -15.83
CA LEU A 341 -6.95 -20.73 -14.42
C LEU A 341 -8.38 -21.26 -14.18
N ASP A 342 -9.36 -20.75 -14.92
CA ASP A 342 -10.75 -21.24 -14.86
C ASP A 342 -10.86 -22.71 -15.25
N LYS A 343 -10.17 -23.12 -16.31
CA LYS A 343 -10.07 -24.53 -16.71
C LYS A 343 -9.36 -25.35 -15.63
N LEU A 344 -8.20 -24.89 -15.16
CA LEU A 344 -7.39 -25.57 -14.14
C LEU A 344 -8.14 -25.75 -12.81
N SER A 345 -9.00 -24.80 -12.44
CA SER A 345 -9.81 -24.87 -11.22
C SER A 345 -10.71 -26.10 -11.16
N LYS A 346 -11.10 -26.66 -12.31
CA LYS A 346 -11.92 -27.87 -12.43
C LYS A 346 -11.14 -29.16 -12.21
N GLU A 347 -9.81 -29.07 -12.12
CA GLU A 347 -8.90 -30.20 -11.97
C GLU A 347 -8.22 -30.23 -10.58
N GLY A 348 -8.47 -29.22 -9.76
CA GLY A 348 -7.90 -29.07 -8.43
C GLY A 348 -8.93 -28.68 -7.38
N LEU A 349 -8.43 -28.23 -6.22
CA LEU A 349 -9.23 -27.63 -5.16
C LEU A 349 -9.05 -26.12 -5.16
N LEU A 350 -10.10 -25.37 -5.51
CA LEU A 350 -10.12 -23.91 -5.47
C LEU A 350 -10.63 -23.40 -4.12
N PHE A 351 -9.86 -22.54 -3.47
CA PHE A 351 -10.31 -21.77 -2.31
C PHE A 351 -10.92 -20.46 -2.79
N ASP A 352 -12.20 -20.23 -2.48
CA ASP A 352 -12.91 -19.03 -2.95
C ASP A 352 -13.03 -17.90 -1.91
N ARG A 353 -12.51 -18.14 -0.69
CA ARG A 353 -12.35 -17.14 0.36
C ARG A 353 -10.90 -17.06 0.84
N PHE A 354 -9.98 -16.94 -0.11
CA PHE A 354 -8.56 -16.79 0.18
C PHE A 354 -8.12 -15.33 0.06
N PHE A 355 -7.25 -14.89 0.98
CA PHE A 355 -6.83 -13.50 1.08
C PHE A 355 -5.31 -13.39 1.26
N SER A 356 -4.68 -12.44 0.59
CA SER A 356 -3.30 -12.08 0.88
C SER A 356 -3.19 -11.44 2.27
N ASN A 357 -2.05 -11.60 2.93
CA ASN A 357 -1.79 -10.93 4.21
C ASN A 357 -1.44 -9.44 4.04
N GLY A 358 -1.15 -9.02 2.80
CA GLY A 358 -0.76 -7.67 2.42
C GLY A 358 -1.27 -7.24 1.06
N THR A 359 -0.92 -6.02 0.63
CA THR A 359 -1.34 -5.43 -0.65
C THR A 359 -0.16 -5.16 -1.59
N HIS A 360 1.00 -5.76 -1.30
CA HIS A 360 2.26 -5.65 -2.04
C HIS A 360 2.97 -7.00 -2.07
N THR A 361 3.72 -7.27 -3.14
CA THR A 361 4.39 -8.53 -3.45
C THR A 361 5.25 -9.06 -2.29
N HIS A 362 6.15 -8.25 -1.71
CA HIS A 362 7.00 -8.69 -0.60
C HIS A 362 6.20 -9.22 0.60
N GLN A 363 5.04 -8.62 0.92
CA GLN A 363 4.15 -9.06 2.00
C GLN A 363 3.54 -10.41 1.70
N GLY A 364 3.06 -10.59 0.46
CA GLY A 364 2.52 -11.85 0.00
C GLY A 364 3.54 -12.97 -0.03
N MET A 365 4.76 -12.64 -0.47
CA MET A 365 5.89 -13.55 -0.56
C MET A 365 6.31 -14.11 0.81
N PHE A 366 6.64 -13.25 1.77
CA PHE A 366 7.08 -13.76 3.08
C PHE A 366 5.93 -14.43 3.84
N ALA A 367 4.68 -14.00 3.67
CA ALA A 367 3.55 -14.67 4.29
C ALA A 367 3.36 -16.10 3.74
N THR A 368 3.42 -16.24 2.41
CA THR A 368 3.27 -17.52 1.70
C THR A 368 4.40 -18.49 2.04
N MET A 369 5.64 -18.02 1.99
CA MET A 369 6.81 -18.89 2.05
C MET A 369 7.44 -18.99 3.44
N ALA A 370 7.30 -17.97 4.29
CA ALA A 370 7.88 -17.94 5.63
C ALA A 370 6.87 -18.22 6.77
N CYS A 371 5.58 -18.34 6.44
CA CYS A 371 4.49 -18.49 7.41
C CYS A 371 4.52 -17.47 8.56
N PHE A 372 4.68 -16.20 8.20
CA PHE A 372 4.64 -15.10 9.16
C PHE A 372 3.76 -13.96 8.64
N PRO A 373 2.85 -13.38 9.45
CA PRO A 373 1.89 -12.42 8.98
C PRO A 373 2.52 -11.04 8.73
N ASN A 374 1.86 -10.22 7.90
CA ASN A 374 2.18 -8.82 7.77
C ASN A 374 1.75 -8.04 9.02
N LEU A 375 2.69 -7.34 9.67
CA LEU A 375 2.44 -6.65 10.94
C LEU A 375 2.56 -5.12 10.81
N PRO A 376 1.75 -4.37 11.58
CA PRO A 376 1.99 -2.97 11.94
C PRO A 376 3.49 -2.66 12.12
N GLY A 377 4.02 -1.75 11.30
CA GLY A 377 5.42 -1.28 11.32
C GLY A 377 6.52 -2.26 10.90
N PHE A 378 6.17 -3.51 10.55
CA PHE A 378 7.07 -4.51 9.96
C PHE A 378 6.64 -4.89 8.54
N GLU A 379 5.97 -3.97 7.83
CA GLU A 379 5.48 -4.18 6.46
C GLU A 379 6.60 -4.66 5.51
N TYR A 380 7.81 -4.14 5.68
CA TYR A 380 8.99 -4.41 4.87
C TYR A 380 9.95 -5.41 5.55
N LEU A 381 9.40 -6.41 6.23
CA LEU A 381 10.14 -7.38 7.04
C LEU A 381 11.41 -7.90 6.34
N MET A 382 11.30 -8.23 5.04
CA MET A 382 12.40 -8.75 4.22
C MET A 382 13.63 -7.84 4.15
N GLN A 383 13.46 -6.53 4.38
CA GLN A 383 14.53 -5.52 4.32
C GLN A 383 14.98 -5.03 5.70
N THR A 384 14.45 -5.63 6.76
CA THR A 384 14.76 -5.28 8.16
C THR A 384 15.58 -6.38 8.82
N PRO A 385 16.39 -6.07 9.85
CA PRO A 385 17.16 -7.08 10.59
C PRO A 385 16.30 -8.25 11.09
N GLU A 386 15.06 -7.96 11.51
CA GLU A 386 14.09 -8.95 12.00
C GLU A 386 13.72 -9.98 10.92
N GLY A 387 13.86 -9.65 9.63
CA GLY A 387 13.68 -10.59 8.52
C GLY A 387 14.73 -11.72 8.48
N SER A 388 15.85 -11.58 9.21
CA SER A 388 16.86 -12.64 9.34
C SER A 388 16.51 -13.73 10.36
N HIS A 389 15.45 -13.53 11.15
CA HIS A 389 14.95 -14.54 12.08
C HIS A 389 14.57 -15.81 11.32
N LYS A 390 14.82 -16.98 11.92
CA LYS A 390 14.60 -18.29 11.28
C LYS A 390 13.13 -18.70 11.33
N LEU A 391 12.32 -18.14 10.44
CA LEU A 391 10.87 -18.34 10.41
C LEU A 391 10.52 -19.77 9.98
N SER A 392 9.38 -20.30 10.43
CA SER A 392 8.95 -21.67 10.10
C SER A 392 8.29 -21.79 8.73
N GLY A 393 8.99 -21.31 7.71
CA GLY A 393 8.59 -21.34 6.31
C GLY A 393 8.94 -22.64 5.59
N LEU A 394 8.46 -22.79 4.34
CA LEU A 394 8.85 -23.90 3.48
C LEU A 394 10.38 -24.00 3.31
N PRO A 395 11.15 -22.90 3.12
CA PRO A 395 12.59 -23.00 3.00
C PRO A 395 13.26 -23.64 4.22
N GLN A 396 12.88 -23.27 5.45
CA GLN A 396 13.44 -23.87 6.65
C GLN A 396 12.98 -25.32 6.83
N LEU A 397 11.68 -25.57 6.68
CA LEU A 397 11.08 -26.86 7.01
C LEU A 397 11.44 -27.96 6.00
N LEU A 398 11.53 -27.64 4.71
CA LEU A 398 11.84 -28.61 3.66
C LEU A 398 13.35 -28.81 3.49
N SER A 399 14.18 -27.77 3.67
CA SER A 399 15.64 -27.95 3.73
C SER A 399 16.05 -28.84 4.90
N ALA A 400 15.36 -28.77 6.05
CA ALA A 400 15.57 -29.71 7.16
C ALA A 400 15.23 -31.19 6.81
N ARG A 401 14.38 -31.41 5.79
CA ARG A 401 13.98 -32.71 5.25
C ARG A 401 14.79 -33.12 4.01
N ASP A 402 15.92 -32.45 3.74
CA ASP A 402 16.81 -32.72 2.60
C ASP A 402 16.12 -32.58 1.24
N TYR A 403 15.18 -31.64 1.11
CA TYR A 403 14.63 -31.29 -0.20
C TYR A 403 15.63 -30.44 -0.99
N ASP A 404 15.68 -30.65 -2.30
CA ASP A 404 16.30 -29.69 -3.22
C ASP A 404 15.36 -28.49 -3.45
N ASP A 405 15.91 -27.31 -3.70
CA ASP A 405 15.16 -26.08 -3.85
C ASP A 405 15.43 -25.36 -5.16
N VAL A 406 14.47 -24.58 -5.66
CA VAL A 406 14.72 -23.59 -6.71
C VAL A 406 13.73 -22.43 -6.65
N TYR A 407 14.25 -21.22 -6.77
CA TYR A 407 13.47 -20.01 -7.00
C TYR A 407 13.70 -19.51 -8.42
N VAL A 408 12.65 -19.51 -9.25
CA VAL A 408 12.68 -18.90 -10.58
C VAL A 408 11.83 -17.63 -10.58
N TYR A 409 12.43 -16.52 -11.00
CA TYR A 409 11.80 -15.20 -11.02
C TYR A 409 12.16 -14.44 -12.31
N ASN A 410 11.18 -13.72 -12.87
CA ASN A 410 11.37 -12.89 -14.05
C ASN A 410 12.42 -11.77 -13.86
N GLY A 411 12.48 -11.22 -12.65
CA GLY A 411 13.17 -9.97 -12.34
C GLY A 411 14.50 -10.14 -11.60
N ASP A 412 14.95 -9.05 -10.96
CA ASP A 412 16.16 -9.05 -10.14
C ASP A 412 15.84 -9.37 -8.68
N PHE A 413 16.52 -10.34 -8.08
CA PHE A 413 16.34 -10.69 -6.67
C PHE A 413 16.86 -9.64 -5.68
N ALA A 414 17.62 -8.65 -6.14
CA ALA A 414 18.01 -7.51 -5.31
C ALA A 414 16.81 -6.61 -4.97
N TRP A 415 15.81 -6.54 -5.86
CA TRP A 415 14.55 -5.84 -5.59
C TRP A 415 13.86 -6.45 -4.38
N ASP A 416 13.33 -5.64 -3.47
CA ASP A 416 12.71 -6.07 -2.20
C ASP A 416 13.59 -6.96 -1.28
N ASN A 417 14.91 -7.06 -1.55
CA ASN A 417 15.84 -7.95 -0.85
C ASN A 417 15.42 -9.44 -0.87
N GLN A 418 14.86 -9.92 -1.98
CA GLN A 418 14.36 -11.30 -2.08
C GLN A 418 15.46 -12.34 -1.86
N SER A 419 16.61 -12.22 -2.52
CA SER A 419 17.71 -13.18 -2.33
C SER A 419 18.23 -13.15 -0.90
N GLY A 420 18.49 -11.96 -0.34
CA GLY A 420 18.98 -11.81 1.03
C GLY A 420 18.04 -12.45 2.06
N PHE A 421 16.73 -12.23 1.92
CA PHE A 421 15.74 -12.85 2.79
C PHE A 421 15.68 -14.37 2.60
N PHE A 422 15.40 -14.88 1.39
CA PHE A 422 15.19 -16.32 1.19
C PHE A 422 16.44 -17.16 1.34
N SER A 423 17.62 -16.64 1.01
CA SER A 423 18.88 -17.31 1.36
C SER A 423 19.05 -17.43 2.87
N SER A 424 18.68 -16.40 3.64
CA SER A 424 18.68 -16.49 5.11
C SER A 424 17.65 -17.50 5.63
N GLN A 425 16.58 -17.77 4.89
CA GLN A 425 15.58 -18.79 5.24
C GLN A 425 15.94 -20.20 4.77
N GLY A 426 17.00 -20.39 3.98
CA GLY A 426 17.50 -21.72 3.60
C GLY A 426 17.26 -22.13 2.14
N MET A 427 16.82 -21.21 1.27
CA MET A 427 16.87 -21.42 -0.18
C MET A 427 18.30 -21.21 -0.71
N THR A 428 18.73 -22.01 -1.68
CA THR A 428 20.10 -22.02 -2.19
C THR A 428 20.19 -21.80 -3.70
N ASN A 429 19.15 -22.12 -4.46
CA ASN A 429 19.17 -22.01 -5.92
C ASN A 429 18.24 -20.89 -6.41
N PHE A 430 18.82 -19.88 -7.06
CA PHE A 430 18.11 -18.69 -7.55
C PHE A 430 18.37 -18.52 -9.04
N ILE A 431 17.30 -18.40 -9.82
CA ILE A 431 17.31 -18.16 -11.27
C ILE A 431 16.54 -16.87 -11.54
N GLY A 432 17.27 -15.79 -11.78
CA GLY A 432 16.73 -14.45 -11.96
C GLY A 432 16.96 -13.91 -13.37
N ARG A 433 16.57 -12.66 -13.62
CA ARG A 433 16.63 -11.99 -14.95
C ARG A 433 17.91 -12.21 -15.75
N ASN A 434 19.06 -12.34 -15.09
CA ASN A 434 20.37 -12.44 -15.73
C ASN A 434 20.75 -13.88 -16.12
N ASP A 435 19.97 -14.88 -15.72
CA ASP A 435 20.20 -16.30 -15.99
C ASP A 435 19.42 -16.81 -17.21
N PHE A 436 18.59 -15.95 -17.82
CA PHE A 436 17.78 -16.27 -19.00
C PHE A 436 18.57 -16.01 -20.28
N VAL A 437 18.70 -17.03 -21.12
CA VAL A 437 19.40 -16.95 -22.40
C VAL A 437 18.39 -16.83 -23.53
N ASN A 438 18.48 -15.74 -24.32
CA ASN A 438 17.61 -15.44 -25.46
C ASN A 438 16.10 -15.51 -25.14
N PRO A 439 15.61 -14.72 -24.14
CA PRO A 439 14.19 -14.70 -23.83
C PRO A 439 13.37 -14.18 -25.03
N VAL A 440 12.14 -14.68 -25.16
CA VAL A 440 11.16 -14.19 -26.14
C VAL A 440 10.92 -12.70 -25.94
N PHE A 441 10.82 -12.26 -24.68
CA PHE A 441 10.68 -10.85 -24.34
C PHE A 441 11.33 -10.52 -23.00
N SER A 442 11.93 -9.34 -22.93
CA SER A 442 12.53 -8.79 -21.72
C SER A 442 12.21 -7.30 -21.63
N ASP A 443 11.43 -6.93 -20.63
CA ASP A 443 11.19 -5.54 -20.27
C ASP A 443 12.46 -4.93 -19.67
N PRO A 444 12.96 -3.79 -20.19
CA PRO A 444 14.11 -3.11 -19.61
C PRO A 444 13.90 -2.67 -18.15
N THR A 445 12.65 -2.50 -17.70
CA THR A 445 12.32 -2.12 -16.32
C THR A 445 12.36 -3.34 -15.40
N TRP A 446 11.53 -4.35 -15.66
CA TRP A 446 11.30 -5.44 -14.72
C TRP A 446 12.12 -6.71 -14.98
N GLY A 447 12.15 -7.21 -16.21
CA GLY A 447 12.84 -8.46 -16.54
C GLY A 447 12.16 -9.25 -17.64
N VAL A 448 12.37 -10.57 -17.67
CA VAL A 448 11.83 -11.44 -18.73
C VAL A 448 10.31 -11.62 -18.62
N SER A 449 9.67 -12.12 -19.68
CA SER A 449 8.21 -12.37 -19.67
C SER A 449 7.81 -13.60 -18.84
N ASP A 450 6.54 -13.68 -18.45
CA ASP A 450 6.02 -14.84 -17.69
C ASP A 450 6.12 -16.14 -18.49
N GLN A 451 6.01 -16.08 -19.82
CA GLN A 451 6.25 -17.24 -20.68
C GLN A 451 7.69 -17.73 -20.54
N ASP A 452 8.67 -16.82 -20.57
CA ASP A 452 10.08 -17.16 -20.43
C ASP A 452 10.36 -17.73 -19.03
N MET A 453 9.80 -17.11 -17.98
CA MET A 453 9.92 -17.59 -16.59
C MET A 453 9.36 -19.00 -16.44
N PHE A 454 8.16 -19.27 -16.93
CA PHE A 454 7.56 -20.61 -16.85
C PHE A 454 8.31 -21.65 -17.67
N ASP A 455 8.82 -21.29 -18.85
CA ASP A 455 9.62 -22.19 -19.67
C ASP A 455 10.96 -22.53 -18.98
N ARG A 456 11.60 -21.55 -18.35
CA ARG A 456 12.78 -21.79 -17.50
C ARG A 456 12.45 -22.63 -16.27
N GLY A 457 11.30 -22.38 -15.64
CA GLY A 457 10.77 -23.16 -14.52
C GLY A 457 10.66 -24.64 -14.88
N LEU A 458 10.06 -24.97 -16.01
CA LEU A 458 9.95 -26.37 -16.48
C LEU A 458 11.30 -27.06 -16.63
N ILE A 459 12.32 -26.35 -17.14
CA ILE A 459 13.68 -26.87 -17.27
C ILE A 459 14.27 -27.19 -15.89
N GLU A 460 14.13 -26.25 -14.94
CA GLU A 460 14.65 -26.39 -13.57
C GLU A 460 13.94 -27.49 -12.77
N LEU A 461 12.62 -27.64 -12.93
CA LEU A 461 11.87 -28.73 -12.32
C LEU A 461 12.31 -30.09 -12.88
N LYS A 462 12.45 -30.18 -14.21
CA LYS A 462 12.87 -31.43 -14.88
C LYS A 462 14.28 -31.85 -14.49
N ALA A 463 15.20 -30.90 -14.30
CA ALA A 463 16.56 -31.19 -13.86
C ALA A 463 16.62 -31.90 -12.49
N ARG A 464 15.57 -31.76 -11.67
CA ARG A 464 15.47 -32.32 -10.31
C ARG A 464 14.68 -33.63 -10.23
N GLU A 465 14.04 -34.05 -11.32
CA GLU A 465 13.13 -35.20 -11.36
C GLU A 465 13.73 -36.50 -10.82
N ASN A 466 15.01 -36.76 -11.10
CA ASN A 466 15.70 -38.00 -10.72
C ASN A 466 16.53 -37.89 -9.44
N GLY A 467 16.36 -36.78 -8.70
CA GLY A 467 17.14 -36.46 -7.51
C GLY A 467 16.39 -36.66 -6.21
N LYS A 468 16.69 -35.79 -5.25
CA LYS A 468 15.94 -35.65 -4.00
C LYS A 468 14.53 -35.09 -4.30
N PRO A 469 13.53 -35.28 -3.41
CA PRO A 469 12.30 -34.51 -3.47
C PRO A 469 12.64 -33.01 -3.56
N PHE A 470 11.87 -32.25 -4.33
CA PHE A 470 12.15 -30.82 -4.50
C PHE A 470 10.99 -29.94 -4.09
N TYR A 471 11.31 -28.70 -3.70
CA TYR A 471 10.35 -27.62 -3.67
C TYR A 471 10.77 -26.46 -4.56
N ALA A 472 9.82 -25.81 -5.20
CA ALA A 472 10.09 -24.67 -6.06
C ALA A 472 9.17 -23.49 -5.74
N LEU A 473 9.71 -22.29 -5.92
CA LEU A 473 8.95 -21.06 -6.01
C LEU A 473 9.10 -20.51 -7.44
N LEU A 474 7.99 -20.41 -8.16
CA LEU A 474 7.91 -19.75 -9.46
C LEU A 474 7.13 -18.45 -9.26
N GLN A 475 7.73 -17.30 -9.54
CA GLN A 475 7.08 -16.00 -9.36
C GLN A 475 6.97 -15.27 -10.69
N THR A 476 5.75 -14.87 -11.06
CA THR A 476 5.49 -14.06 -12.25
C THR A 476 5.75 -12.58 -12.01
N LEU A 477 5.82 -11.78 -13.08
CA LEU A 477 6.05 -10.33 -12.98
C LEU A 477 5.38 -9.51 -14.09
N SER A 478 4.92 -10.12 -15.18
CA SER A 478 4.44 -9.38 -16.36
C SER A 478 3.22 -8.50 -16.06
N ASN A 479 2.44 -8.83 -15.02
CA ASN A 479 1.29 -8.07 -14.55
C ASN A 479 1.66 -6.88 -13.64
N HIS A 480 2.73 -6.16 -13.99
CA HIS A 480 3.20 -5.00 -13.24
C HIS A 480 3.34 -3.78 -14.16
N THR A 481 2.94 -2.60 -13.68
CA THR A 481 3.10 -1.32 -14.40
C THR A 481 4.56 -1.16 -14.86
N PRO A 482 4.87 -0.89 -16.15
CA PRO A 482 4.01 -0.33 -17.20
C PRO A 482 3.23 -1.35 -18.06
N TYR A 483 3.16 -2.62 -17.67
CA TYR A 483 2.52 -3.71 -18.41
C TYR A 483 3.18 -3.93 -19.78
N ALA A 484 4.50 -3.98 -19.79
CA ALA A 484 5.29 -4.26 -20.98
C ALA A 484 5.15 -5.75 -21.35
N LEU A 485 4.59 -6.03 -22.54
CA LEU A 485 4.25 -7.37 -23.00
C LEU A 485 4.87 -7.69 -24.37
N PRO A 486 5.10 -8.97 -24.70
CA PRO A 486 5.63 -9.37 -26.00
C PRO A 486 4.76 -8.90 -27.18
N THR A 487 5.40 -8.66 -28.32
CA THR A 487 4.75 -8.36 -29.59
C THR A 487 5.26 -9.34 -30.66
N PRO A 488 4.38 -10.12 -31.33
CA PRO A 488 2.93 -10.16 -31.17
C PRO A 488 2.50 -10.76 -29.82
N LEU A 489 1.37 -10.27 -29.28
CA LEU A 489 0.78 -10.78 -28.05
C LEU A 489 -0.01 -12.07 -28.33
N PRO A 490 0.18 -13.16 -27.57
CA PRO A 490 -0.50 -14.44 -27.82
C PRO A 490 -1.96 -14.47 -27.29
N VAL A 491 -2.42 -13.39 -26.68
CA VAL A 491 -3.79 -13.22 -26.16
C VAL A 491 -4.42 -11.95 -26.71
N GLU A 492 -5.75 -11.90 -26.73
CA GLU A 492 -6.47 -10.69 -27.08
C GLU A 492 -6.35 -9.63 -25.98
N ARG A 493 -6.14 -8.36 -26.37
CA ARG A 493 -6.13 -7.24 -25.43
C ARG A 493 -7.53 -6.99 -24.86
N VAL A 494 -7.59 -6.62 -23.59
CA VAL A 494 -8.78 -6.08 -22.95
C VAL A 494 -8.92 -4.61 -23.37
N THR A 495 -10.10 -4.21 -23.85
CA THR A 495 -10.32 -2.86 -24.42
C THR A 495 -11.51 -2.12 -23.83
N ASP A 496 -12.35 -2.80 -23.03
CA ASP A 496 -13.65 -2.36 -22.57
C ASP A 496 -13.73 -2.14 -21.04
N ARG A 497 -12.58 -1.90 -20.38
CA ARG A 497 -12.41 -1.69 -18.94
C ARG A 497 -11.69 -0.39 -18.59
N GLY A 498 -11.61 0.55 -19.54
CA GLY A 498 -11.06 1.89 -19.31
C GLY A 498 -9.61 1.86 -18.83
N SER A 499 -9.32 2.43 -17.65
CA SER A 499 -7.96 2.47 -17.10
C SER A 499 -7.40 1.11 -16.71
N LEU A 500 -8.24 0.09 -16.53
CA LEU A 500 -7.81 -1.26 -16.17
C LEU A 500 -7.42 -2.13 -17.39
N ASN A 501 -7.59 -1.62 -18.61
CA ASN A 501 -7.33 -2.38 -19.85
C ASN A 501 -5.94 -3.02 -19.90
N GLU A 502 -4.88 -2.26 -19.59
CA GLU A 502 -3.51 -2.78 -19.67
C GLU A 502 -3.21 -3.78 -18.56
N HIS A 503 -3.63 -3.50 -17.32
CA HIS A 503 -3.53 -4.43 -16.19
C HIS A 503 -4.23 -5.77 -16.51
N LEU A 504 -5.49 -5.72 -16.94
CA LEU A 504 -6.26 -6.93 -17.23
C LEU A 504 -5.74 -7.66 -18.48
N THR A 505 -5.13 -6.95 -19.43
CA THR A 505 -4.42 -7.58 -20.56
C THR A 505 -3.18 -8.33 -20.09
N ALA A 506 -2.40 -7.75 -19.19
CA ALA A 506 -1.22 -8.39 -18.62
C ALA A 506 -1.59 -9.59 -17.73
N MET A 507 -2.65 -9.47 -16.93
CA MET A 507 -3.23 -10.58 -16.17
C MET A 507 -3.68 -11.72 -17.09
N ARG A 508 -4.37 -11.43 -18.20
CA ARG A 508 -4.76 -12.44 -19.20
C ARG A 508 -3.56 -13.11 -19.88
N TYR A 509 -2.48 -12.35 -20.13
CA TYR A 509 -1.24 -12.92 -20.64
C TYR A 509 -0.57 -13.84 -19.63
N SER A 510 -0.51 -13.45 -18.36
CA SER A 510 0.03 -14.26 -17.27
C SER A 510 -0.77 -15.56 -17.07
N ASP A 511 -2.09 -15.48 -17.14
CA ASP A 511 -2.99 -16.65 -17.13
C ASP A 511 -2.74 -17.60 -18.31
N TRP A 512 -2.58 -17.05 -19.53
CA TRP A 512 -2.21 -17.85 -20.69
C TRP A 512 -0.87 -18.57 -20.51
N ALA A 513 0.14 -17.87 -19.99
CA ALA A 513 1.47 -18.44 -19.73
C ALA A 513 1.40 -19.57 -18.68
N LEU A 514 0.59 -19.38 -17.62
CA LEU A 514 0.27 -20.42 -16.64
C LEU A 514 -0.38 -21.65 -17.29
N GLY A 515 -1.32 -21.43 -18.21
CA GLY A 515 -1.92 -22.49 -19.01
C GLY A 515 -0.87 -23.29 -19.81
N GLN A 516 0.03 -22.59 -20.50
CA GLN A 516 1.11 -23.23 -21.25
C GLN A 516 2.06 -24.03 -20.36
N PHE A 517 2.38 -23.50 -19.17
CA PHE A 517 3.15 -24.20 -18.16
C PHE A 517 2.52 -25.54 -17.81
N PHE A 518 1.23 -25.57 -17.46
CA PHE A 518 0.55 -26.81 -17.07
C PHE A 518 0.41 -27.81 -18.23
N GLU A 519 0.17 -27.35 -19.47
CA GLU A 519 0.12 -28.24 -20.65
C GLU A 519 1.47 -28.93 -20.93
N LYS A 520 2.59 -28.29 -20.59
CA LYS A 520 3.93 -28.88 -20.67
C LYS A 520 4.25 -29.74 -19.45
N ALA A 521 4.02 -29.24 -18.24
CA ALA A 521 4.32 -29.93 -16.97
C ALA A 521 3.63 -31.29 -16.89
N ARG A 522 2.36 -31.40 -17.33
CA ARG A 522 1.59 -32.65 -17.34
C ARG A 522 2.23 -33.80 -18.11
N LYS A 523 3.14 -33.48 -19.05
CA LYS A 523 3.82 -34.48 -19.88
C LYS A 523 5.05 -35.05 -19.18
N GLU A 524 5.51 -34.43 -18.10
CA GLU A 524 6.69 -34.85 -17.35
C GLU A 524 6.32 -35.81 -16.21
N PRO A 525 7.13 -36.86 -15.95
CA PRO A 525 6.86 -37.84 -14.90
C PRO A 525 6.65 -37.22 -13.50
N TYR A 526 7.45 -36.21 -13.12
CA TYR A 526 7.34 -35.57 -11.80
C TYR A 526 5.94 -35.03 -11.49
N PHE A 527 5.15 -34.65 -12.50
CA PHE A 527 3.81 -34.09 -12.32
C PHE A 527 2.89 -35.00 -11.48
N LYS A 528 3.05 -36.31 -11.60
CA LYS A 528 2.23 -37.31 -10.88
C LYS A 528 2.58 -37.44 -9.40
N GLU A 529 3.66 -36.82 -8.96
CA GLU A 529 4.14 -36.83 -7.57
C GLU A 529 4.32 -35.39 -7.02
N THR A 530 3.75 -34.38 -7.71
CA THR A 530 3.91 -32.97 -7.34
C THR A 530 2.58 -32.35 -6.91
N LEU A 531 2.62 -31.62 -5.80
CA LEU A 531 1.58 -30.66 -5.43
C LEU A 531 1.94 -29.28 -5.99
N PHE A 532 1.12 -28.76 -6.88
CA PHE A 532 1.18 -27.38 -7.36
C PHE A 532 0.23 -26.52 -6.52
N VAL A 533 0.74 -25.39 -6.04
CA VAL A 533 0.00 -24.38 -5.28
C VAL A 533 0.03 -23.08 -6.07
N VAL A 534 -1.04 -22.78 -6.80
CA VAL A 534 -1.18 -21.52 -7.55
C VAL A 534 -1.87 -20.51 -6.65
N VAL A 535 -1.23 -19.35 -6.42
CA VAL A 535 -1.77 -18.34 -5.50
C VAL A 535 -1.41 -16.92 -5.96
N GLY A 536 -2.32 -15.97 -5.81
CA GLY A 536 -1.98 -14.55 -5.99
C GLY A 536 -1.16 -14.01 -4.82
N ASP A 537 -0.17 -13.17 -5.07
CA ASP A 537 0.60 -12.50 -4.02
C ASP A 537 -0.20 -11.42 -3.29
N HIS A 538 -1.00 -10.66 -4.04
CA HIS A 538 -2.00 -9.73 -3.54
C HIS A 538 -3.09 -9.45 -4.57
N GLY A 539 -4.18 -8.81 -4.12
CA GLY A 539 -5.20 -8.29 -5.02
C GLY A 539 -4.81 -6.94 -5.61
N PHE A 540 -5.70 -6.34 -6.41
CA PHE A 540 -5.47 -5.07 -7.08
C PHE A 540 -6.61 -4.08 -6.79
N GLY A 541 -6.42 -2.79 -7.06
CA GLY A 541 -7.52 -1.82 -6.98
C GLY A 541 -8.60 -2.17 -8.01
N ASN A 542 -9.87 -2.19 -7.60
CA ASN A 542 -10.98 -2.47 -8.50
C ASN A 542 -11.93 -1.28 -8.62
N GLU A 543 -12.90 -1.40 -9.54
CA GLU A 543 -13.92 -0.37 -9.73
C GLU A 543 -14.80 -0.21 -8.48
N ARG A 544 -15.03 -1.29 -7.71
CA ARG A 544 -15.97 -1.31 -6.57
C ARG A 544 -15.33 -1.76 -5.25
N GLN A 545 -15.01 -0.78 -4.42
CA GLN A 545 -14.67 -1.01 -3.02
C GLN A 545 -15.93 -1.30 -2.19
N ILE A 546 -15.99 -2.46 -1.55
CA ILE A 546 -17.16 -2.92 -0.77
C ILE A 546 -17.06 -2.65 0.73
N THR A 547 -15.86 -2.42 1.25
CA THR A 547 -15.57 -2.18 2.68
C THR A 547 -14.45 -1.15 2.83
N GLU A 548 -14.33 -0.47 3.97
CA GLU A 548 -13.26 0.52 4.20
C GLU A 548 -11.85 -0.09 4.06
N MET A 549 -11.67 -1.32 4.53
CA MET A 549 -10.57 -2.17 4.13
C MET A 549 -10.89 -2.73 2.73
N ASP A 550 -10.24 -2.26 1.67
CA ASP A 550 -10.57 -2.68 0.30
C ASP A 550 -10.28 -4.17 0.08
N LEU A 551 -11.29 -5.03 0.29
CA LEU A 551 -11.19 -6.48 0.14
C LEU A 551 -10.76 -6.90 -1.27
N GLY A 552 -10.99 -6.08 -2.30
CA GLY A 552 -10.53 -6.35 -3.66
C GLY A 552 -9.01 -6.40 -3.78
N ARG A 553 -8.29 -5.70 -2.88
CA ARG A 553 -6.82 -5.70 -2.79
C ARG A 553 -6.23 -6.84 -1.98
N PHE A 554 -7.09 -7.64 -1.32
CA PHE A 554 -6.66 -8.80 -0.52
C PHE A 554 -7.16 -10.12 -1.11
N ASN A 555 -8.38 -10.18 -1.65
CA ASN A 555 -8.90 -11.42 -2.19
C ASN A 555 -8.10 -11.85 -3.42
N VAL A 556 -7.55 -13.07 -3.36
CA VAL A 556 -6.72 -13.69 -4.40
C VAL A 556 -7.16 -15.15 -4.57
N PRO A 557 -6.97 -15.78 -5.75
CA PRO A 557 -7.20 -17.20 -5.88
C PRO A 557 -6.14 -17.99 -5.12
N MET A 558 -6.52 -19.13 -4.55
CA MET A 558 -5.60 -20.21 -4.19
C MET A 558 -6.15 -21.51 -4.78
N LEU A 559 -5.34 -22.19 -5.58
CA LEU A 559 -5.69 -23.43 -6.27
C LEU A 559 -4.64 -24.50 -6.00
N LEU A 560 -5.07 -25.64 -5.46
CA LEU A 560 -4.24 -26.81 -5.27
C LEU A 560 -4.47 -27.81 -6.40
N ILE A 561 -3.41 -28.22 -7.09
CA ILE A 561 -3.45 -29.24 -8.15
C ILE A 561 -2.43 -30.32 -7.82
N GLY A 562 -2.85 -31.58 -7.83
CA GLY A 562 -1.97 -32.70 -7.55
C GLY A 562 -2.74 -34.01 -7.43
N PRO A 563 -2.05 -35.15 -7.38
CA PRO A 563 -2.67 -36.46 -7.29
C PRO A 563 -3.49 -36.59 -5.99
N GLY A 564 -4.76 -36.98 -6.08
CA GLY A 564 -5.62 -37.23 -4.92
C GLY A 564 -6.24 -35.98 -4.28
N VAL A 565 -5.94 -34.77 -4.77
CA VAL A 565 -6.44 -33.51 -4.18
C VAL A 565 -7.96 -33.45 -4.27
N GLN A 566 -8.54 -33.60 -5.46
CA GLN A 566 -9.98 -33.50 -5.64
C GLN A 566 -10.73 -34.66 -5.00
N GLU A 567 -10.16 -35.86 -5.07
CA GLU A 567 -10.76 -37.07 -4.54
C GLU A 567 -10.92 -37.01 -3.02
N LYS A 568 -9.95 -36.39 -2.32
CA LYS A 568 -9.97 -36.27 -0.86
C LYS A 568 -10.66 -35.01 -0.34
N PHE A 569 -10.57 -33.90 -1.07
CA PHE A 569 -10.96 -32.59 -0.55
C PHE A 569 -12.03 -31.87 -1.38
N GLY A 570 -12.48 -32.46 -2.49
CA GLY A 570 -13.45 -31.88 -3.40
C GLY A 570 -12.84 -30.84 -4.35
N GLN A 571 -13.70 -30.10 -5.05
CA GLN A 571 -13.28 -29.13 -6.07
C GLN A 571 -13.24 -27.69 -5.56
N ARG A 572 -13.94 -27.40 -4.47
CA ARG A 572 -14.09 -26.04 -3.94
C ARG A 572 -14.09 -26.04 -2.41
N ASN A 573 -13.36 -25.11 -1.82
CA ASN A 573 -13.29 -24.89 -0.38
C ASN A 573 -13.73 -23.45 -0.04
N HIS A 574 -14.65 -23.33 0.91
CA HIS A 574 -15.24 -22.06 1.33
C HIS A 574 -14.69 -21.51 2.65
N THR A 575 -13.73 -22.22 3.25
CA THR A 575 -13.03 -21.80 4.46
C THR A 575 -12.23 -20.53 4.17
N VAL A 576 -12.33 -19.55 5.07
CA VAL A 576 -11.50 -18.35 5.01
C VAL A 576 -10.04 -18.72 5.31
N GLY A 577 -9.14 -18.39 4.38
CA GLY A 577 -7.71 -18.62 4.53
C GLY A 577 -6.87 -17.43 4.09
N THR A 578 -5.62 -17.41 4.53
CA THR A 578 -4.60 -16.44 4.14
C THR A 578 -3.28 -17.10 3.80
N GLN A 579 -2.34 -16.35 3.24
CA GLN A 579 -1.06 -16.89 2.76
C GLN A 579 -0.24 -17.59 3.86
N VAL A 580 -0.35 -17.17 5.12
CA VAL A 580 0.28 -17.90 6.23
C VAL A 580 -0.24 -19.34 6.40
N ASP A 581 -1.43 -19.65 5.90
CA ASP A 581 -2.03 -20.99 5.97
C ASP A 581 -1.50 -21.95 4.89
N ILE A 582 -0.70 -21.46 3.93
CA ILE A 582 -0.17 -22.28 2.82
C ILE A 582 0.85 -23.30 3.32
N VAL A 583 1.85 -22.86 4.07
CA VAL A 583 2.91 -23.74 4.61
C VAL A 583 2.33 -24.93 5.40
N PRO A 584 1.47 -24.75 6.42
CA PRO A 584 0.96 -25.86 7.22
C PRO A 584 0.02 -26.75 6.39
N THR A 585 -0.73 -26.19 5.44
CA THR A 585 -1.55 -26.96 4.51
C THR A 585 -0.70 -27.88 3.62
N ILE A 586 0.43 -27.38 3.11
CA ILE A 586 1.42 -28.17 2.34
C ILE A 586 2.04 -29.26 3.21
N MET A 587 2.53 -28.90 4.40
CA MET A 587 3.15 -29.88 5.31
C MET A 587 2.18 -31.00 5.69
N GLY A 588 0.89 -30.67 5.86
CA GLY A 588 -0.16 -31.65 6.09
C GLY A 588 -0.42 -32.60 4.92
N ARG A 589 -0.11 -32.19 3.68
CA ARG A 589 -0.25 -33.03 2.49
C ARG A 589 0.96 -33.92 2.26
N ILE A 590 2.17 -33.38 2.43
CA ILE A 590 3.41 -34.16 2.31
C ILE A 590 3.48 -35.25 3.38
N GLY A 591 2.94 -34.97 4.57
CA GLY A 591 3.00 -35.91 5.69
C GLY A 591 4.29 -35.79 6.51
N GLY A 592 4.43 -36.68 7.49
CA GLY A 592 5.57 -36.73 8.41
C GLY A 592 5.50 -35.65 9.50
N GLN A 593 6.11 -35.94 10.65
CA GLN A 593 6.15 -35.02 11.79
C GLN A 593 6.94 -33.75 11.43
N VAL A 594 6.47 -32.60 11.90
CA VAL A 594 7.15 -31.31 11.74
C VAL A 594 7.01 -30.49 13.02
N ARG A 595 8.12 -29.88 13.46
CA ARG A 595 8.10 -28.84 14.49
C ARG A 595 8.08 -27.48 13.80
N HIS A 596 7.12 -26.63 14.13
CA HIS A 596 7.03 -25.28 13.55
C HIS A 596 6.40 -24.27 14.50
N GLN A 597 6.61 -22.99 14.18
CA GLN A 597 5.95 -21.84 14.79
C GLN A 597 5.22 -20.97 13.76
N CYS A 598 4.73 -21.64 12.73
CA CYS A 598 3.88 -21.05 11.71
C CYS A 598 2.62 -20.38 12.31
N TRP A 599 2.31 -19.19 11.82
CA TRP A 599 1.18 -18.35 12.23
C TRP A 599 -0.11 -18.61 11.43
N GLY A 600 -0.09 -19.57 10.52
CA GLY A 600 -1.28 -20.11 9.87
C GLY A 600 -1.67 -21.49 10.39
N ARG A 601 -2.70 -22.05 9.75
CA ARG A 601 -3.31 -23.34 10.05
C ARG A 601 -3.47 -24.16 8.80
N ASP A 602 -3.51 -25.46 8.99
CA ASP A 602 -3.79 -26.40 7.93
C ASP A 602 -5.28 -26.36 7.54
N LEU A 603 -5.61 -25.71 6.42
CA LEU A 603 -6.99 -25.47 5.99
C LEU A 603 -7.75 -26.76 5.62
N LEU A 604 -7.03 -27.86 5.41
CA LEU A 604 -7.59 -29.17 5.05
C LEU A 604 -7.67 -30.12 6.25
N ASN A 605 -7.29 -29.65 7.44
CA ASN A 605 -7.38 -30.37 8.69
C ASN A 605 -8.04 -29.57 9.82
N LEU A 606 -8.91 -28.60 9.46
CA LEU A 606 -9.66 -27.85 10.45
C LEU A 606 -10.77 -28.70 11.10
N PRO A 607 -11.12 -28.44 12.38
CA PRO A 607 -12.26 -29.06 13.03
C PRO A 607 -13.57 -28.78 12.27
N GLN A 608 -14.50 -29.74 12.33
CA GLN A 608 -15.82 -29.57 11.72
C GLN A 608 -16.50 -28.30 12.25
N GLY A 609 -16.96 -27.44 11.33
CA GLY A 609 -17.64 -26.18 11.65
C GLY A 609 -16.72 -24.97 11.79
N ASP A 610 -15.39 -25.14 11.73
CA ASP A 610 -14.47 -24.00 11.65
C ASP A 610 -14.58 -23.34 10.27
N THR A 611 -14.96 -22.06 10.24
CA THR A 611 -15.15 -21.27 9.02
C THR A 611 -13.85 -20.70 8.46
N GLY A 612 -12.71 -20.93 9.12
CA GLY A 612 -11.48 -20.26 8.79
C GLY A 612 -11.43 -18.83 9.34
N PHE A 613 -10.23 -18.24 9.35
CA PHE A 613 -10.04 -16.82 9.62
C PHE A 613 -8.79 -16.30 8.90
N GLY A 614 -8.70 -14.99 8.72
CA GLY A 614 -7.53 -14.33 8.15
C GLY A 614 -7.27 -12.98 8.83
N VAL A 615 -6.01 -12.68 9.11
CA VAL A 615 -5.59 -11.34 9.57
C VAL A 615 -4.87 -10.64 8.42
N ILE A 616 -5.38 -9.47 8.04
CA ILE A 616 -4.91 -8.72 6.88
C ILE A 616 -4.55 -7.29 7.25
N LYS A 617 -3.57 -6.74 6.51
CA LYS A 617 -3.08 -5.39 6.70
C LYS A 617 -2.58 -4.79 5.38
N PRO A 618 -2.99 -3.57 5.01
CA PRO A 618 -2.48 -2.89 3.81
C PRO A 618 -1.08 -2.33 4.03
N SER A 619 -0.35 -2.11 2.94
CA SER A 619 0.92 -1.39 2.92
C SER A 619 0.73 0.13 3.10
N GLY A 620 1.82 0.85 3.37
CA GLY A 620 1.85 2.32 3.33
C GLY A 620 1.82 3.02 4.69
N SER A 621 2.27 2.35 5.75
CA SER A 621 2.33 2.87 7.14
C SER A 621 0.97 3.17 7.79
N ASP A 622 -0.13 2.89 7.10
CA ASP A 622 -1.46 2.82 7.71
C ASP A 622 -1.47 1.69 8.74
N GLN A 623 -1.94 1.96 9.96
CA GLN A 623 -2.03 0.93 11.01
C GLN A 623 -3.43 0.31 11.09
N THR A 624 -4.28 0.59 10.10
CA THR A 624 -5.55 -0.12 9.94
C THR A 624 -5.27 -1.59 9.72
N THR A 625 -5.95 -2.44 10.48
CA THR A 625 -5.84 -3.90 10.42
C THR A 625 -7.23 -4.50 10.38
N ALA A 626 -7.37 -5.72 9.88
CA ALA A 626 -8.66 -6.40 9.89
C ALA A 626 -8.52 -7.89 10.16
N ILE A 627 -9.58 -8.48 10.73
CA ILE A 627 -9.76 -9.92 10.83
C ILE A 627 -11.02 -10.32 10.05
N ILE A 628 -10.87 -11.34 9.22
CA ILE A 628 -11.93 -11.94 8.41
C ILE A 628 -12.27 -13.29 9.05
N GLN A 629 -13.55 -13.61 9.23
CA GLN A 629 -14.01 -14.92 9.71
C GLN A 629 -15.37 -15.24 9.08
N GLY A 630 -15.45 -16.34 8.33
CA GLY A 630 -16.69 -16.72 7.63
C GLY A 630 -17.14 -15.69 6.59
N ASP A 631 -18.31 -15.08 6.79
CA ASP A 631 -18.88 -14.02 5.97
C ASP A 631 -18.70 -12.62 6.58
N ARG A 632 -17.84 -12.48 7.60
CA ARG A 632 -17.69 -11.24 8.35
C ARG A 632 -16.26 -10.71 8.35
N ILE A 633 -16.13 -9.40 8.39
CA ILE A 633 -14.86 -8.69 8.55
C ILE A 633 -14.98 -7.61 9.62
N LEU A 634 -14.04 -7.62 10.57
CA LEU A 634 -13.85 -6.54 11.54
C LEU A 634 -12.66 -5.72 11.11
N VAL A 635 -12.88 -4.43 10.83
CA VAL A 635 -11.84 -3.45 10.52
C VAL A 635 -11.54 -2.64 11.78
N LEU A 636 -10.27 -2.61 12.18
CA LEU A 636 -9.77 -1.83 13.30
C LEU A 636 -8.88 -0.69 12.78
N PRO A 637 -9.37 0.56 12.77
CA PRO A 637 -8.58 1.73 12.37
C PRO A 637 -7.40 1.99 13.33
N LYS A 638 -6.37 2.68 12.81
CA LYS A 638 -5.21 3.14 13.62
C LYS A 638 -5.61 3.95 14.85
N GLU A 639 -6.58 4.85 14.72
CA GLU A 639 -7.07 5.67 15.83
C GLU A 639 -8.13 4.91 16.61
N LYS A 640 -7.71 4.34 17.76
CA LYS A 640 -8.56 3.56 18.68
C LYS A 640 -9.84 4.31 19.13
N GLU A 641 -9.86 5.65 19.01
CA GLU A 641 -11.02 6.50 19.30
C GLU A 641 -12.19 6.31 18.30
N MET A 642 -11.93 5.86 17.06
CA MET A 642 -12.99 5.62 16.06
C MET A 642 -13.74 4.29 16.24
N GLY A 643 -13.24 3.39 17.10
CA GLY A 643 -13.83 2.07 17.34
C GLY A 643 -13.69 1.09 16.16
N PRO A 644 -13.89 -0.22 16.40
CA PRO A 644 -13.93 -1.21 15.32
C PRO A 644 -15.20 -1.05 14.47
N LYS A 645 -15.10 -1.34 13.17
CA LYS A 645 -16.25 -1.40 12.26
C LYS A 645 -16.43 -2.83 11.76
N MET A 646 -17.66 -3.29 11.77
CA MET A 646 -18.01 -4.67 11.43
C MET A 646 -18.86 -4.70 10.16
N PHE A 647 -18.52 -5.59 9.24
CA PHE A 647 -19.27 -5.78 7.99
C PHE A 647 -19.56 -7.27 7.75
N ARG A 648 -20.73 -7.57 7.18
CA ARG A 648 -20.99 -8.82 6.46
C ARG A 648 -20.62 -8.60 4.99
N TYR A 649 -19.82 -9.47 4.41
CA TYR A 649 -19.38 -9.36 3.01
C TYR A 649 -19.77 -10.57 2.18
N GLU A 650 -19.98 -10.32 0.89
CA GLU A 650 -20.13 -11.33 -0.15
C GLU A 650 -19.15 -11.03 -1.28
N LEU A 651 -18.41 -12.06 -1.71
CA LEU A 651 -17.53 -12.03 -2.87
C LEU A 651 -18.23 -12.63 -4.09
N GLY A 652 -17.57 -12.56 -5.25
CA GLY A 652 -18.02 -13.19 -6.49
C GLY A 652 -18.50 -12.19 -7.52
N ALA A 653 -19.45 -12.60 -8.37
CA ALA A 653 -19.92 -11.80 -9.50
C ALA A 653 -20.54 -10.45 -9.11
N ASN A 654 -21.18 -10.39 -7.93
CA ASN A 654 -21.85 -9.21 -7.41
C ASN A 654 -21.37 -8.91 -5.98
N PRO A 655 -20.12 -8.42 -5.83
CA PRO A 655 -19.54 -8.22 -4.51
C PRO A 655 -20.27 -7.09 -3.78
N ARG A 656 -20.56 -7.31 -2.49
CA ARG A 656 -21.26 -6.34 -1.64
C ARG A 656 -20.85 -6.52 -0.18
N ALA A 657 -21.02 -5.48 0.62
CA ALA A 657 -20.95 -5.58 2.06
C ALA A 657 -22.00 -4.71 2.75
N GLU A 658 -22.38 -5.10 3.96
CA GLU A 658 -23.35 -4.42 4.81
C GLU A 658 -22.72 -4.19 6.19
N ALA A 659 -22.79 -2.96 6.70
CA ALA A 659 -22.33 -2.64 8.05
C ALA A 659 -23.26 -3.26 9.10
N ILE A 660 -22.69 -3.93 10.11
CA ILE A 660 -23.41 -4.63 11.18
C ILE A 660 -22.89 -4.18 12.56
N PRO A 661 -23.19 -2.93 12.99
CA PRO A 661 -22.55 -2.30 14.15
C PRO A 661 -22.75 -3.05 15.47
N ASP A 662 -23.90 -3.72 15.65
CA ASP A 662 -24.27 -4.42 16.89
C ASP A 662 -24.03 -5.95 16.80
N ALA A 663 -23.06 -6.39 16.00
CA ALA A 663 -22.75 -7.81 15.87
C ALA A 663 -22.26 -8.39 17.22
N PRO A 664 -22.87 -9.48 17.73
CA PRO A 664 -22.58 -10.02 19.07
C PRO A 664 -21.15 -10.56 19.21
N ASP A 665 -20.50 -10.91 18.11
CA ASP A 665 -19.13 -11.42 18.03
C ASP A 665 -18.08 -10.33 17.80
N SER A 666 -18.48 -9.06 17.64
CA SER A 666 -17.56 -7.94 17.42
C SER A 666 -16.48 -7.82 18.51
N VAL A 667 -16.85 -7.99 19.78
CA VAL A 667 -15.92 -7.98 20.92
C VAL A 667 -14.92 -9.14 20.82
N GLN A 668 -15.38 -10.33 20.46
CA GLN A 668 -14.52 -11.50 20.33
C GLN A 668 -13.58 -11.37 19.13
N MET A 669 -14.06 -10.91 17.97
CA MET A 669 -13.23 -10.69 16.79
C MET A 669 -12.18 -9.61 17.03
N LYS A 670 -12.53 -8.54 17.74
CA LYS A 670 -11.56 -7.51 18.16
C LYS A 670 -10.49 -8.10 19.08
N LEU A 671 -10.90 -8.86 20.10
CA LEU A 671 -9.97 -9.52 21.02
C LEU A 671 -8.99 -10.44 20.25
N LYS A 672 -9.50 -11.25 19.32
CA LYS A 672 -8.68 -12.11 18.45
C LYS A 672 -7.67 -11.30 17.63
N LEU A 673 -8.12 -10.24 16.96
CA LEU A 673 -7.26 -9.37 16.15
C LEU A 673 -6.15 -8.72 16.98
N GLU A 674 -6.50 -8.06 18.09
CA GLU A 674 -5.52 -7.41 18.96
C GLU A 674 -4.54 -8.41 19.58
N SER A 675 -5.02 -9.60 19.98
CA SER A 675 -4.19 -10.68 20.53
C SER A 675 -3.20 -11.23 19.49
N PHE A 676 -3.67 -11.48 18.27
CA PHE A 676 -2.85 -11.96 17.16
C PHE A 676 -1.73 -10.98 16.84
N LEU A 677 -2.06 -9.70 16.64
CA LEU A 677 -1.08 -8.66 16.33
C LEU A 677 -0.07 -8.49 17.48
N GLN A 678 -0.53 -8.38 18.72
CA GLN A 678 0.34 -8.19 19.89
C GLN A 678 1.30 -9.36 20.07
N THR A 679 0.80 -10.58 20.00
CA THR A 679 1.63 -11.78 20.23
C THR A 679 2.58 -12.01 19.05
N ALA A 680 2.17 -11.76 17.81
CA ALA A 680 3.02 -11.87 16.63
C ALA A 680 4.16 -10.86 16.65
N THR A 681 3.84 -9.59 16.95
CA THR A 681 4.86 -8.54 17.09
C THR A 681 5.84 -8.88 18.19
N LYS A 682 5.36 -9.36 19.35
CA LYS A 682 6.26 -9.79 20.43
C LYS A 682 7.14 -10.96 20.00
N SER A 683 6.58 -11.98 19.35
CA SER A 683 7.37 -13.12 18.86
C SER A 683 8.41 -12.73 17.83
N LEU A 684 8.13 -11.74 16.98
CA LEU A 684 9.11 -11.19 16.05
C LEU A 684 10.23 -10.48 16.80
N LEU A 685 9.90 -9.53 17.68
CA LEU A 685 10.86 -8.71 18.42
C LEU A 685 11.77 -9.53 19.35
N ASP A 686 11.21 -10.55 19.99
CA ASP A 686 11.96 -11.45 20.88
C ASP A 686 12.78 -12.49 20.10
N ASN A 687 12.70 -12.51 18.76
CA ASN A 687 13.27 -13.56 17.90
C ASN A 687 12.81 -14.98 18.33
N THR A 688 11.52 -15.11 18.63
CA THR A 688 10.90 -16.38 19.00
C THR A 688 9.87 -16.82 17.96
N ALA A 689 9.81 -16.22 16.77
CA ALA A 689 8.85 -16.56 15.72
C ALA A 689 9.19 -17.85 14.94
N GLY A 690 10.29 -18.52 15.29
CA GLY A 690 10.93 -19.56 14.52
C GLY A 690 11.16 -20.88 15.27
N VAL A 691 11.82 -21.81 14.59
CA VAL A 691 12.42 -23.02 15.18
C VAL A 691 13.89 -23.05 14.79
N VAL A 692 14.80 -23.21 15.75
CA VAL A 692 16.25 -23.23 15.47
C VAL A 692 16.66 -24.56 14.82
N ASP A 693 15.91 -25.63 15.09
CA ASP A 693 16.12 -26.96 14.54
C ASP A 693 14.76 -27.53 14.08
N GLY A 694 14.49 -27.50 12.77
CA GLY A 694 13.29 -28.06 12.15
C GLY A 694 13.28 -29.59 12.06
N LYS A 695 14.19 -30.27 12.77
CA LYS A 695 14.24 -31.74 12.84
C LYS A 695 13.61 -32.20 14.15
N PRO A 696 12.73 -33.22 14.15
CA PRO A 696 12.42 -33.94 15.38
C PRO A 696 13.69 -34.65 15.87
N ASP A 697 13.84 -34.74 17.20
CA ASP A 697 14.83 -35.62 17.85
C ASP A 697 14.62 -37.09 17.45
#